data_AF-A0A3P1C1D0-F1
#
_entry.id   AF-A0A3P1C1D0-F1
#
_cell.length_a   1.000
_cell.length_b   1.000
_cell.length_c   1.000
_cell.angle_alpha   90.00
_cell.angle_beta   90.00
_cell.angle_gamma   90.00
#
_symmetry.space_group_name_H-M   'P 1'
#
loop_
_entity.id
_entity.type
_entity.pdbx_description
1 polymer ?
#
loop_
_entity_poly.entity_id
_entity_poly.type
_entity_poly.pdbx_seq_one_letter_code
_entity_poly.pdbx_strand_id
1 'polypeptide(L)'
;MPAPRPTFNPPYDIHLLRGQTIELSGLLEIDRTTAADFIDANATIKYGFQTSFNASANLKITATIGNAASRKPTCTIALNATAPTNPKFQISSFLVYVIVTDTSDNSTSETALRIHVHQSIQDVWMTPDPFTVYQGMKDARAGLYAHFDDGVVAEIGDIYFGDNGGVVPYTITNKPQITWKCTTASSLINANGKITTGQLSGDFPVSVSVKYGTKTVSATGKIRVSTNLSANQTAIRAELVTTGGSPGFSRLNEVPNILFLSEGFTDSGVFEDMVNNYVADLVKNKITSPFDQLKGSINFWKAFVPSREVGLTHRSVLEVYASGTTLNAYSLSVPAKPESDDASTWTAENLLYFVGVPLKSDEAVDDAVLRLRWENTTRLTAAQLDVLFSVDNALVFGWKSSADRRLPDATDSAFGISVNDYTAAAQDEKYELINFDIRRVQRDFLDGFLGSLRDVQNNLIGPVFVMDKASGNRGKDFDNVIFLLATNAGRAQNETGYLFAGLKLPDDITLTGTLADFRTSRIPPVLPSVLPIMAKATLTHELVHSFGLGDEYGEPNSDYSNKPITDPAVANWPFANYTDGVYLTDEYSNLQAKQDLESPVTGGGTALDSFKIKWRYPRIRKCSLVTAVSLSVSDIVMTLKSPKADFKVNETVFFRKRRVNRFQMRVYDEKYKVEADIVSPATLAEEFIKYYVKVKSIDSANNKITIKSDFGTTAVAVELKAGQTRFFKVGQRLGIFERRVFDPIYTVLRTPAATAGQPDLQTLSLSPEMKVKSVTATTVTLQTVGTTPLTADLTTIQPNEELLLYAVVEAPQKHRSAQYPFAELTAKPVLDYLKANPFPLNANPAHQEIIDTSIVSNSSLPQSLVPCCSRRKKEIVGLFSGGMTRHGGIYHPAAKCLMFTTTEEDDKKNQHYLELCAVCRYTLINMIDPTRFAKFDEDYMSRKIYPD
;
A
#
# COMPACT_ATOMS: atom_id res chain seq x y z
N MET A 1 -9.34 18.29 17.01
CA MET A 1 -8.78 17.25 16.11
C MET A 1 -9.95 16.33 15.79
N PRO A 2 -10.07 15.75 14.59
CA PRO A 2 -11.14 14.78 14.38
C PRO A 2 -11.01 13.66 15.42
N ALA A 3 -12.14 13.15 15.90
CA ALA A 3 -12.15 12.02 16.82
C ALA A 3 -11.38 10.84 16.20
N PRO A 4 -10.70 10.03 17.04
CA PRO A 4 -9.91 8.91 16.55
C PRO A 4 -10.81 7.86 15.88
N ARG A 5 -10.26 7.13 14.91
CA ARG A 5 -11.07 6.28 14.01
C ARG A 5 -11.36 4.93 14.67
N PRO A 6 -12.64 4.55 14.86
CA PRO A 6 -12.99 3.21 15.28
C PRO A 6 -12.96 2.21 14.12
N THR A 7 -12.59 0.97 14.41
CA THR A 7 -12.70 -0.17 13.48
C THR A 7 -13.08 -1.44 14.23
N PHE A 8 -13.84 -2.33 13.62
CA PHE A 8 -13.99 -3.70 14.13
C PHE A 8 -12.86 -4.57 13.59
N ASN A 9 -12.15 -5.24 14.48
CA ASN A 9 -11.14 -6.24 14.15
C ASN A 9 -11.62 -7.60 14.70
N PRO A 10 -11.77 -8.63 13.87
CA PRO A 10 -11.53 -8.59 12.45
C PRO A 10 -12.74 -8.00 11.69
N PRO A 11 -12.52 -7.36 10.52
CA PRO A 11 -13.56 -6.65 9.80
C PRO A 11 -14.42 -7.65 8.98
N TYR A 12 -15.29 -8.41 9.64
CA TYR A 12 -16.23 -9.33 8.96
C TYR A 12 -17.68 -9.05 9.30
N ASP A 13 -18.57 -9.39 8.38
CA ASP A 13 -19.98 -9.58 8.71
C ASP A 13 -20.14 -10.78 9.66
N ILE A 14 -20.96 -10.61 10.69
CA ILE A 14 -21.20 -11.66 11.69
C ILE A 14 -22.49 -12.40 11.35
N HIS A 15 -22.38 -13.72 11.14
CA HIS A 15 -23.51 -14.60 10.88
C HIS A 15 -23.91 -15.33 12.17
N LEU A 16 -25.06 -14.94 12.75
CA LEU A 16 -25.57 -15.54 13.97
C LEU A 16 -26.76 -16.48 13.69
N LEU A 17 -26.74 -17.65 14.33
CA LEU A 17 -27.87 -18.56 14.39
C LEU A 17 -28.77 -18.24 15.60
N ARG A 18 -30.08 -18.38 15.42
CA ARG A 18 -31.06 -18.23 16.51
C ARG A 18 -30.68 -19.10 17.71
N GLY A 19 -30.59 -18.50 18.90
CA GLY A 19 -30.09 -19.15 20.13
C GLY A 19 -28.64 -18.80 20.51
N GLN A 20 -27.96 -17.99 19.71
CA GLN A 20 -26.61 -17.51 19.97
C GLN A 20 -26.59 -16.09 20.56
N THR A 21 -25.48 -15.79 21.24
CA THR A 21 -25.16 -14.47 21.79
C THR A 21 -23.71 -14.11 21.45
N ILE A 22 -23.45 -12.86 21.09
CA ILE A 22 -22.11 -12.31 20.85
C ILE A 22 -21.88 -11.03 21.66
N GLU A 23 -20.66 -10.84 22.16
CA GLU A 23 -20.17 -9.59 22.76
C GLU A 23 -19.26 -8.88 21.77
N LEU A 24 -19.51 -7.59 21.50
CA LEU A 24 -18.88 -6.84 20.41
C LEU A 24 -17.76 -5.91 20.87
N SER A 25 -17.68 -5.53 22.15
CA SER A 25 -16.65 -4.58 22.61
C SER A 25 -15.25 -5.17 22.55
N GLY A 26 -15.10 -6.49 22.68
CA GLY A 26 -13.82 -7.18 22.46
C GLY A 26 -13.31 -7.13 21.01
N LEU A 27 -14.17 -6.81 20.05
CA LEU A 27 -13.83 -6.67 18.62
C LEU A 27 -13.43 -5.24 18.25
N LEU A 28 -13.63 -4.27 19.13
CA LEU A 28 -13.46 -2.86 18.79
C LEU A 28 -12.01 -2.40 18.97
N GLU A 29 -11.46 -1.78 17.94
CA GLU A 29 -10.21 -1.04 17.97
C GLU A 29 -10.45 0.46 17.72
N ILE A 30 -9.59 1.29 18.28
CA ILE A 30 -9.50 2.73 18.02
C ILE A 30 -8.05 3.02 17.67
N ASP A 31 -7.82 3.56 16.47
CA ASP A 31 -6.48 3.80 15.91
C ASP A 31 -5.54 2.58 16.05
N ARG A 32 -6.03 1.38 15.67
CA ARG A 32 -5.30 0.10 15.69
C ARG A 32 -4.86 -0.39 17.08
N THR A 33 -5.45 0.16 18.14
CA THR A 33 -5.28 -0.30 19.52
C THR A 33 -6.62 -0.82 20.01
N THR A 34 -6.64 -1.80 20.92
CA THR A 34 -7.92 -2.21 21.54
C THR A 34 -8.63 -0.99 22.12
N ALA A 35 -9.94 -0.89 21.92
CA ALA A 35 -10.68 0.29 22.34
C ALA A 35 -10.58 0.51 23.85
N ALA A 36 -10.52 -0.57 24.65
CA ALA A 36 -10.34 -0.46 26.10
C ALA A 36 -9.01 0.23 26.45
N ASP A 37 -7.90 -0.23 25.88
CA ASP A 37 -6.57 0.32 26.16
C ASP A 37 -6.43 1.75 25.65
N PHE A 38 -6.97 2.04 24.46
CA PHE A 38 -6.94 3.38 23.89
C PHE A 38 -7.71 4.39 24.76
N ILE A 39 -8.89 4.01 25.26
CA ILE A 39 -9.72 4.86 26.14
C ILE A 39 -9.04 5.08 27.49
N ASP A 40 -8.41 4.04 28.05
CA ASP A 40 -7.68 4.17 29.32
C ASP A 40 -6.45 5.08 29.18
N ALA A 41 -5.82 5.11 28.01
CA ALA A 41 -4.72 6.03 27.68
C ALA A 41 -5.19 7.47 27.37
N ASN A 42 -6.45 7.68 26.95
CA ASN A 42 -6.94 8.98 26.46
C ASN A 42 -8.21 9.43 27.17
N ALA A 43 -8.06 10.27 28.21
CA ALA A 43 -9.15 10.61 29.15
C ALA A 43 -10.37 11.34 28.54
N THR A 44 -10.21 12.00 27.39
CA THR A 44 -11.28 12.74 26.70
C THR A 44 -12.05 11.87 25.70
N ILE A 45 -11.56 10.67 25.39
CA ILE A 45 -12.19 9.82 24.40
C ILE A 45 -13.19 8.89 25.08
N LYS A 46 -14.34 8.71 24.46
CA LYS A 46 -15.37 7.72 24.81
C LYS A 46 -15.97 7.12 23.56
N TYR A 47 -16.64 5.97 23.69
CA TYR A 47 -17.44 5.42 22.59
C TYR A 47 -18.82 4.96 23.07
N GLY A 48 -19.76 4.83 22.14
CA GLY A 48 -21.10 4.31 22.37
C GLY A 48 -21.55 3.41 21.23
N PHE A 49 -22.50 2.52 21.51
CA PHE A 49 -23.09 1.63 20.51
C PHE A 49 -24.52 2.06 20.16
N GLN A 50 -24.91 1.83 18.92
CA GLN A 50 -26.28 2.02 18.44
C GLN A 50 -26.64 0.95 17.42
N THR A 51 -27.83 0.38 17.50
CA THR A 51 -28.37 -0.54 16.50
C THR A 51 -29.17 0.21 15.43
N SER A 52 -29.23 -0.30 14.19
CA SER A 52 -30.12 0.25 13.15
C SER A 52 -31.61 -0.03 13.40
N PHE A 53 -31.92 -0.95 14.34
CA PHE A 53 -33.28 -1.29 14.77
C PHE A 53 -33.68 -0.67 16.12
N ASN A 54 -35.00 -0.56 16.35
CA ASN A 54 -35.59 -0.23 17.63
C ASN A 54 -35.79 -1.51 18.48
N ALA A 55 -35.21 -1.55 19.69
CA ALA A 55 -35.31 -2.72 20.55
C ALA A 55 -36.78 -3.04 20.91
N SER A 56 -37.20 -4.29 20.69
CA SER A 56 -38.54 -4.76 21.03
C SER A 56 -38.52 -6.26 21.30
N ALA A 57 -39.26 -6.70 22.31
CA ALA A 57 -39.39 -8.12 22.65
C ALA A 57 -39.98 -8.95 21.49
N ASN A 58 -40.74 -8.32 20.59
CA ASN A 58 -41.34 -8.96 19.42
C ASN A 58 -40.30 -9.34 18.36
N LEU A 59 -39.16 -8.63 18.30
CA LEU A 59 -38.08 -8.92 17.35
C LEU A 59 -37.36 -10.24 17.67
N LYS A 60 -37.48 -10.71 18.92
CA LYS A 60 -36.74 -11.87 19.43
C LYS A 60 -35.22 -11.71 19.25
N ILE A 61 -34.76 -10.45 19.27
CA ILE A 61 -33.36 -10.00 19.25
C ILE A 61 -33.22 -9.02 20.42
N THR A 62 -32.19 -9.19 21.23
CA THR A 62 -31.88 -8.29 22.35
C THR A 62 -30.52 -7.69 22.13
N ALA A 63 -30.44 -6.36 22.08
CA ALA A 63 -29.19 -5.61 22.15
C ALA A 63 -29.07 -5.03 23.56
N THR A 64 -28.13 -5.55 24.34
CA THR A 64 -27.82 -5.07 25.69
C THR A 64 -26.57 -4.21 25.62
N ILE A 65 -26.78 -2.90 25.66
CA ILE A 65 -25.69 -1.95 25.89
C ILE A 65 -25.46 -1.93 27.41
N GLY A 66 -24.22 -2.09 27.84
CA GLY A 66 -23.82 -1.98 29.24
C GLY A 66 -24.10 -0.59 29.80
N ASN A 67 -23.45 -0.20 30.90
CA ASN A 67 -23.65 1.13 31.47
C ASN A 67 -23.35 2.21 30.41
N ALA A 68 -24.39 2.84 29.85
CA ALA A 68 -24.27 3.83 28.78
C ALA A 68 -23.58 5.13 29.24
N ALA A 69 -23.49 5.36 30.57
CA ALA A 69 -22.68 6.43 31.14
C ALA A 69 -21.19 6.08 31.24
N SER A 70 -20.81 4.81 31.04
CA SER A 70 -19.41 4.40 30.91
C SER A 70 -18.78 5.03 29.67
N ARG A 71 -17.49 5.34 29.74
CA ARG A 71 -16.69 5.73 28.56
C ARG A 71 -16.37 4.55 27.63
N LYS A 72 -16.52 3.33 28.15
CA LYS A 72 -16.28 2.05 27.48
C LYS A 72 -17.44 1.08 27.74
N PRO A 73 -18.65 1.37 27.23
CA PRO A 73 -19.79 0.47 27.42
C PRO A 73 -19.54 -0.87 26.72
N THR A 74 -20.11 -1.96 27.26
CA THR A 74 -20.16 -3.25 26.55
C THR A 74 -21.33 -3.28 25.57
N CYS A 75 -21.28 -4.14 24.56
CA CYS A 75 -22.44 -4.38 23.69
C CYS A 75 -22.61 -5.88 23.45
N THR A 76 -23.74 -6.42 23.88
CA THR A 76 -24.10 -7.82 23.69
C THR A 76 -25.33 -7.95 22.82
N ILE A 77 -25.25 -8.75 21.76
CA ILE A 77 -26.36 -9.10 20.87
C ILE A 77 -26.76 -10.54 21.15
N ALA A 78 -28.00 -10.77 21.56
CA ALA A 78 -28.55 -12.09 21.83
C ALA A 78 -29.75 -12.39 20.92
N LEU A 79 -29.74 -13.55 20.27
CA LEU A 79 -30.84 -14.05 19.47
C LEU A 79 -31.64 -15.08 20.25
N ASN A 80 -32.96 -14.91 20.32
CA ASN A 80 -33.82 -15.97 20.83
C ASN A 80 -33.71 -17.23 19.95
N ALA A 81 -33.91 -18.42 20.53
CA ALA A 81 -33.89 -19.68 19.80
C ALA A 81 -34.99 -19.80 18.73
N THR A 82 -36.08 -19.05 18.87
CA THR A 82 -37.19 -19.00 17.90
C THR A 82 -37.24 -17.65 17.19
N ALA A 83 -37.47 -17.67 15.88
CA ALA A 83 -37.78 -16.47 15.10
C ALA A 83 -39.17 -15.90 15.45
N PRO A 84 -39.41 -14.60 15.19
CA PRO A 84 -40.75 -14.01 15.27
C PRO A 84 -41.73 -14.69 14.31
N THR A 85 -42.90 -15.07 14.81
CA THR A 85 -43.97 -15.68 14.00
C THR A 85 -44.68 -14.69 13.08
N ASN A 86 -44.67 -13.40 13.44
CA ASN A 86 -45.27 -12.34 12.65
C ASN A 86 -44.22 -11.70 11.70
N PRO A 87 -44.41 -11.75 10.37
CA PRO A 87 -43.47 -11.21 9.39
C PRO A 87 -43.10 -9.74 9.55
N LYS A 88 -43.95 -8.93 10.20
CA LYS A 88 -43.64 -7.51 10.45
C LYS A 88 -42.58 -7.27 11.53
N PHE A 89 -42.19 -8.31 12.27
CA PHE A 89 -41.12 -8.22 13.27
C PHE A 89 -39.86 -9.01 12.86
N GLN A 90 -39.84 -9.55 11.65
CA GLN A 90 -38.69 -10.32 11.17
C GLN A 90 -37.56 -9.38 10.73
N ILE A 91 -36.38 -9.63 11.28
CA ILE A 91 -35.12 -8.97 10.90
C ILE A 91 -34.13 -10.08 10.56
N SER A 92 -33.51 -9.95 9.40
CA SER A 92 -32.55 -10.92 8.85
C SER A 92 -31.14 -10.33 8.68
N SER A 93 -31.04 -9.01 8.59
CA SER A 93 -29.79 -8.26 8.61
C SER A 93 -30.01 -6.94 9.34
N PHE A 94 -29.02 -6.48 10.09
CA PHE A 94 -29.01 -5.13 10.68
C PHE A 94 -27.58 -4.66 10.93
N LEU A 95 -27.41 -3.38 11.21
CA LEU A 95 -26.12 -2.77 11.52
C LEU A 95 -26.01 -2.43 13.01
N VAL A 96 -24.81 -2.61 13.56
CA VAL A 96 -24.41 -2.09 14.87
C VAL A 96 -23.33 -1.04 14.65
N TYR A 97 -23.67 0.20 14.98
CA TYR A 97 -22.80 1.36 14.92
C TYR A 97 -21.99 1.50 16.21
N VAL A 98 -20.74 1.90 16.05
CA VAL A 98 -19.91 2.44 17.12
C VAL A 98 -19.58 3.88 16.79
N ILE A 99 -19.88 4.77 17.74
CA ILE A 99 -19.60 6.20 17.64
C ILE A 99 -18.54 6.53 18.69
N VAL A 100 -17.35 6.91 18.24
CA VAL A 100 -16.28 7.45 19.09
C VAL A 100 -16.48 8.96 19.17
N THR A 101 -16.32 9.53 20.36
CA THR A 101 -16.41 10.96 20.63
C THR A 101 -15.19 11.43 21.38
N ASP A 102 -14.57 12.51 20.92
CA ASP A 102 -13.61 13.28 21.73
C ASP A 102 -14.39 14.36 22.49
N THR A 103 -14.50 14.23 23.81
CA THR A 103 -15.27 15.18 24.63
C THR A 103 -14.57 16.52 24.80
N SER A 104 -13.32 16.68 24.33
CA SER A 104 -12.63 17.97 24.39
C SER A 104 -13.17 18.96 23.34
N ASP A 105 -13.60 18.48 22.17
CA ASP A 105 -14.14 19.31 21.09
C ASP A 105 -15.47 18.80 20.50
N ASN A 106 -16.00 17.70 21.04
CA ASN A 106 -17.21 17.00 20.62
C ASN A 106 -17.19 16.49 19.16
N SER A 107 -15.99 16.34 18.58
CA SER A 107 -15.86 15.64 17.30
C SER A 107 -16.27 14.18 17.45
N THR A 108 -16.75 13.59 16.35
CA THR A 108 -17.15 12.18 16.31
C THR A 108 -16.58 11.45 15.11
N SER A 109 -16.40 10.14 15.27
CA SER A 109 -16.05 9.21 14.20
C SER A 109 -16.88 7.95 14.39
N GLU A 110 -17.32 7.33 13.29
CA GLU A 110 -18.27 6.23 13.30
C GLU A 110 -17.78 5.07 12.44
N THR A 111 -18.11 3.85 12.84
CA THR A 111 -17.98 2.64 12.03
C THR A 111 -19.15 1.71 12.29
N ALA A 112 -19.37 0.71 11.43
CA ALA A 112 -20.50 -0.21 11.53
C ALA A 112 -20.08 -1.67 11.34
N LEU A 113 -20.78 -2.56 12.04
CA LEU A 113 -20.70 -4.01 11.88
C LEU A 113 -22.07 -4.53 11.40
N ARG A 114 -22.09 -5.33 10.32
CA ARG A 114 -23.31 -6.01 9.87
C ARG A 114 -23.48 -7.33 10.62
N ILE A 115 -24.70 -7.58 11.06
CA ILE A 115 -25.09 -8.85 11.67
C ILE A 115 -26.21 -9.47 10.84
N HIS A 116 -25.96 -10.70 10.38
CA HIS A 116 -26.94 -11.57 9.74
C HIS A 116 -27.57 -12.53 10.75
N VAL A 117 -28.85 -12.81 10.57
CA VAL A 117 -29.64 -13.64 11.48
C VAL A 117 -30.24 -14.81 10.73
N HIS A 118 -29.82 -16.02 11.07
CA HIS A 118 -30.22 -17.27 10.44
C HIS A 118 -30.92 -18.22 11.42
N GLN A 119 -31.75 -19.13 10.93
CA GLN A 119 -32.43 -20.14 11.77
C GLN A 119 -31.67 -21.47 11.79
N SER A 120 -31.11 -21.91 10.67
CA SER A 120 -30.38 -23.16 10.55
C SER A 120 -29.38 -23.19 9.39
N ILE A 121 -28.35 -24.03 9.52
CA ILE A 121 -27.44 -24.35 8.42
C ILE A 121 -28.08 -25.47 7.58
N GLN A 122 -28.28 -25.26 6.28
CA GLN A 122 -28.83 -26.25 5.34
C GLN A 122 -27.78 -27.17 4.76
N ASP A 123 -26.65 -26.61 4.36
CA ASP A 123 -25.55 -27.35 3.74
C ASP A 123 -24.21 -26.69 4.05
N VAL A 124 -23.12 -27.44 3.87
CA VAL A 124 -21.74 -26.95 4.02
C VAL A 124 -20.84 -27.54 2.96
N TRP A 125 -19.79 -26.82 2.55
CA TRP A 125 -18.74 -27.36 1.69
C TRP A 125 -17.39 -26.68 1.93
N MET A 126 -16.32 -27.42 1.62
CA MET A 126 -14.95 -26.91 1.68
C MET A 126 -14.60 -26.17 0.39
N THR A 127 -13.85 -25.07 0.49
CA THR A 127 -13.39 -24.31 -0.68
C THR A 127 -11.95 -23.77 -0.55
N PRO A 128 -11.15 -23.79 -1.65
CA PRO A 128 -11.38 -24.56 -2.87
C PRO A 128 -11.42 -26.06 -2.55
N ASP A 129 -11.97 -26.83 -3.48
CA ASP A 129 -11.87 -28.29 -3.46
C ASP A 129 -11.40 -28.79 -4.84
N PRO A 130 -10.16 -29.29 -4.96
CA PRO A 130 -9.18 -29.50 -3.87
C PRO A 130 -8.55 -28.20 -3.35
N PHE A 131 -7.99 -28.27 -2.14
CA PHE A 131 -7.16 -27.22 -1.56
C PHE A 131 -5.68 -27.58 -1.60
N THR A 132 -4.89 -26.82 -2.36
CA THR A 132 -3.43 -26.99 -2.43
C THR A 132 -2.71 -26.28 -1.30
N VAL A 133 -1.88 -27.03 -0.59
CA VAL A 133 -0.93 -26.57 0.43
C VAL A 133 0.47 -27.09 0.08
N TYR A 134 1.50 -26.56 0.72
CA TYR A 134 2.88 -26.91 0.40
C TYR A 134 3.55 -27.73 1.50
N GLN A 135 4.43 -28.64 1.09
CA GLN A 135 5.28 -29.40 2.02
C GLN A 135 6.07 -28.43 2.93
N GLY A 136 6.10 -28.72 4.23
CA GLY A 136 6.71 -27.87 5.26
C GLY A 136 5.82 -26.74 5.79
N MET A 137 4.73 -26.42 5.09
CA MET A 137 3.77 -25.39 5.51
C MET A 137 3.06 -25.79 6.80
N LYS A 138 2.84 -24.80 7.65
CA LYS A 138 2.11 -24.94 8.92
C LYS A 138 0.92 -23.99 8.91
N ASP A 139 -0.08 -24.36 9.68
CA ASP A 139 -1.19 -23.50 10.07
C ASP A 139 -2.14 -23.09 8.94
N ALA A 140 -1.98 -23.66 7.73
CA ALA A 140 -2.88 -23.44 6.59
C ALA A 140 -4.30 -23.90 6.89
N ARG A 141 -5.30 -23.26 6.25
CA ARG A 141 -6.72 -23.57 6.44
C ARG A 141 -7.49 -23.47 5.12
N ALA A 142 -8.40 -24.40 4.90
CA ALA A 142 -9.41 -24.27 3.84
C ALA A 142 -10.55 -23.37 4.32
N GLY A 143 -11.23 -22.69 3.39
CA GLY A 143 -12.51 -22.06 3.68
C GLY A 143 -13.58 -23.11 3.89
N LEU A 144 -14.54 -22.84 4.77
CA LEU A 144 -15.73 -23.66 4.97
C LEU A 144 -16.95 -22.76 4.81
N TYR A 145 -17.70 -22.98 3.74
CA TYR A 145 -18.90 -22.21 3.47
C TYR A 145 -20.12 -22.95 3.97
N ALA A 146 -21.10 -22.19 4.46
CA ALA A 146 -22.40 -22.67 4.88
C ALA A 146 -23.49 -21.98 4.07
N HIS A 147 -24.44 -22.77 3.60
CA HIS A 147 -25.71 -22.28 3.07
C HIS A 147 -26.75 -22.31 4.19
N PHE A 148 -27.35 -21.16 4.48
CA PHE A 148 -28.35 -20.98 5.53
C PHE A 148 -29.78 -21.16 4.98
N ASP A 149 -30.76 -21.27 5.87
CA ASP A 149 -32.16 -21.50 5.52
C ASP A 149 -32.83 -20.37 4.74
N ASP A 150 -32.23 -19.18 4.75
CA ASP A 150 -32.67 -17.98 4.05
C ASP A 150 -31.99 -17.79 2.69
N GLY A 151 -31.20 -18.77 2.22
CA GLY A 151 -30.49 -18.70 0.95
C GLY A 151 -29.17 -17.94 0.99
N VAL A 152 -28.78 -17.39 2.15
CA VAL A 152 -27.48 -16.74 2.31
C VAL A 152 -26.37 -17.79 2.35
N VAL A 153 -25.26 -17.51 1.68
CA VAL A 153 -24.02 -18.28 1.78
C VAL A 153 -22.98 -17.42 2.45
N ALA A 154 -22.32 -17.95 3.47
CA ALA A 154 -21.21 -17.27 4.14
C ALA A 154 -20.15 -18.25 4.62
N GLU A 155 -18.97 -17.71 4.89
CA GLU A 155 -17.92 -18.47 5.54
C GLU A 155 -18.23 -18.67 7.03
N ILE A 156 -18.05 -19.90 7.51
CA ILE A 156 -18.18 -20.27 8.92
C ILE A 156 -16.85 -20.77 9.47
N GLY A 157 -16.55 -20.41 10.71
CA GLY A 157 -15.33 -20.82 11.40
C GLY A 157 -15.46 -20.75 12.90
N ASP A 158 -14.49 -21.35 13.60
CA ASP A 158 -14.33 -21.25 15.06
C ASP A 158 -13.32 -20.16 15.45
N ILE A 159 -12.58 -19.64 14.47
CA ILE A 159 -11.54 -18.62 14.60
C ILE A 159 -11.64 -17.72 13.37
N TYR A 160 -11.64 -16.41 13.59
CA TYR A 160 -11.52 -15.43 12.52
C TYR A 160 -10.16 -14.73 12.67
N PHE A 161 -9.51 -14.53 11.54
CA PHE A 161 -8.20 -13.92 11.47
C PHE A 161 -8.36 -12.46 11.06
N GLY A 162 -7.78 -11.56 11.84
CA GLY A 162 -7.63 -10.17 11.41
C GLY A 162 -6.49 -10.03 10.41
N ASP A 163 -6.50 -8.91 9.71
CA ASP A 163 -5.63 -8.59 8.57
C ASP A 163 -4.15 -8.62 8.97
N ASN A 164 -3.85 -8.34 10.24
CA ASN A 164 -2.50 -8.29 10.79
C ASN A 164 -1.93 -9.65 11.22
N GLY A 165 -2.54 -10.78 10.83
CA GLY A 165 -2.08 -12.08 11.33
C GLY A 165 -2.72 -12.49 12.67
N GLY A 166 -3.39 -11.55 13.34
CA GLY A 166 -3.90 -11.70 14.70
C GLY A 166 -5.13 -12.59 14.76
N VAL A 167 -5.08 -13.60 15.63
CA VAL A 167 -6.30 -14.28 16.08
C VAL A 167 -7.03 -13.33 17.01
N VAL A 168 -8.13 -12.74 16.55
CA VAL A 168 -8.95 -11.91 17.43
C VAL A 168 -9.95 -12.81 18.16
N PRO A 169 -9.83 -12.97 19.50
CA PRO A 169 -10.77 -13.77 20.24
C PRO A 169 -12.08 -13.01 20.34
N TYR A 170 -13.15 -13.59 19.78
CA TYR A 170 -14.50 -13.18 20.11
C TYR A 170 -15.34 -14.40 20.46
N THR A 171 -16.34 -14.18 21.30
CA THR A 171 -17.09 -15.27 21.91
C THR A 171 -18.53 -15.23 21.44
N ILE A 172 -18.88 -16.18 20.57
CA ILE A 172 -20.26 -16.56 20.31
C ILE A 172 -20.63 -17.72 21.25
N THR A 173 -21.68 -17.54 22.05
CA THR A 173 -22.26 -18.64 22.85
C THR A 173 -22.95 -19.64 21.93
N ASN A 174 -22.94 -20.93 22.30
CA ASN A 174 -23.55 -22.00 21.49
C ASN A 174 -23.02 -22.04 20.04
N LYS A 175 -21.72 -21.83 19.82
CA LYS A 175 -21.12 -21.90 18.48
C LYS A 175 -21.35 -23.26 17.80
N PRO A 176 -21.43 -23.32 16.45
CA PRO A 176 -21.44 -24.58 15.73
C PRO A 176 -20.23 -25.43 16.11
N GLN A 177 -20.45 -26.72 16.33
CA GLN A 177 -19.38 -27.69 16.57
C GLN A 177 -18.86 -28.14 15.21
N ILE A 178 -17.70 -27.60 14.82
CA ILE A 178 -17.01 -27.94 13.57
C ILE A 178 -15.92 -28.96 13.91
N THR A 179 -15.89 -30.08 13.19
CA THR A 179 -14.85 -31.11 13.40
C THR A 179 -14.32 -31.59 12.06
N TRP A 180 -13.03 -31.42 11.87
CA TRP A 180 -12.30 -31.85 10.68
C TRP A 180 -11.60 -33.19 10.92
N LYS A 181 -11.46 -33.98 9.85
CA LYS A 181 -10.78 -35.28 9.90
C LYS A 181 -10.14 -35.63 8.56
N CYS A 182 -8.93 -36.17 8.60
CA CYS A 182 -8.31 -36.92 7.52
C CYS A 182 -8.05 -38.35 8.00
N THR A 183 -8.65 -39.35 7.34
CA THR A 183 -8.49 -40.76 7.74
C THR A 183 -7.20 -41.37 7.24
N THR A 184 -6.67 -40.90 6.11
CA THR A 184 -5.45 -41.43 5.50
C THR A 184 -4.18 -40.82 6.08
N ALA A 185 -4.26 -39.62 6.67
CA ALA A 185 -3.16 -38.95 7.36
C ALA A 185 -3.68 -38.10 8.52
N SER A 186 -3.91 -38.71 9.69
CA SER A 186 -4.53 -38.04 10.85
C SER A 186 -3.73 -36.87 11.42
N SER A 187 -2.42 -36.78 11.14
CA SER A 187 -1.57 -35.65 11.53
C SER A 187 -1.63 -34.46 10.56
N LEU A 188 -2.19 -34.63 9.36
CA LEU A 188 -2.24 -33.59 8.34
C LEU A 188 -3.15 -32.43 8.75
N ILE A 189 -4.30 -32.74 9.35
CA ILE A 189 -5.31 -31.76 9.75
C ILE A 189 -5.82 -32.09 11.15
N ASN A 190 -5.84 -31.10 12.04
CA ASN A 190 -6.41 -31.28 13.38
C ASN A 190 -7.93 -31.07 13.40
N ALA A 191 -8.58 -31.37 14.53
CA ALA A 191 -10.04 -31.26 14.66
C ALA A 191 -10.59 -29.84 14.40
N ASN A 192 -9.77 -28.81 14.57
CA ASN A 192 -10.13 -27.40 14.34
C ASN A 192 -9.80 -26.94 12.89
N GLY A 193 -9.42 -27.85 12.00
CA GLY A 193 -9.19 -27.55 10.58
C GLY A 193 -7.81 -26.96 10.26
N LYS A 194 -6.89 -26.95 11.22
CA LYS A 194 -5.52 -26.46 11.03
C LYS A 194 -4.68 -27.53 10.34
N ILE A 195 -4.05 -27.18 9.23
CA ILE A 195 -3.27 -28.10 8.40
C ILE A 195 -1.78 -27.96 8.72
N THR A 196 -1.08 -29.09 8.84
CA THR A 196 0.37 -29.15 9.03
C THR A 196 0.91 -30.26 8.15
N THR A 197 1.63 -29.88 7.10
CA THR A 197 1.98 -30.83 6.03
C THR A 197 3.21 -31.66 6.37
N GLY A 198 4.14 -31.14 7.17
CA GLY A 198 5.40 -31.83 7.47
C GLY A 198 6.16 -32.18 6.20
N GLN A 199 6.43 -33.47 5.97
CA GLN A 199 7.07 -33.97 4.75
C GLN A 199 6.10 -34.68 3.80
N LEU A 200 4.79 -34.60 4.04
CA LEU A 200 3.77 -35.24 3.19
C LEU A 200 3.79 -34.68 1.76
N SER A 201 3.26 -35.47 0.81
CA SER A 201 2.99 -35.08 -0.57
C SER A 201 1.82 -35.89 -1.13
N GLY A 202 1.09 -35.35 -2.11
CA GLY A 202 -0.04 -36.02 -2.77
C GLY A 202 -1.42 -35.55 -2.27
N ASP A 203 -2.46 -36.32 -2.63
CA ASP A 203 -3.85 -35.98 -2.33
C ASP A 203 -4.38 -36.74 -1.11
N PHE A 204 -5.02 -36.02 -0.20
CA PHE A 204 -5.57 -36.54 1.04
C PHE A 204 -7.05 -36.20 1.15
N PRO A 205 -7.96 -37.19 1.19
CA PRO A 205 -9.37 -36.93 1.44
C PRO A 205 -9.56 -36.39 2.85
N VAL A 206 -10.37 -35.35 2.96
CA VAL A 206 -10.78 -34.74 4.23
C VAL A 206 -12.30 -34.71 4.32
N SER A 207 -12.79 -34.84 5.55
CA SER A 207 -14.20 -34.70 5.89
C SER A 207 -14.36 -33.67 6.99
N VAL A 208 -15.43 -32.88 6.92
CA VAL A 208 -15.83 -31.93 7.94
C VAL A 208 -17.28 -32.20 8.35
N SER A 209 -17.53 -32.17 9.65
CA SER A 209 -18.87 -32.26 10.22
C SER A 209 -19.18 -30.98 10.97
N VAL A 210 -20.36 -30.40 10.73
CA VAL A 210 -20.84 -29.20 11.40
C VAL A 210 -22.15 -29.54 12.11
N LYS A 211 -22.15 -29.40 13.44
CA LYS A 211 -23.31 -29.66 14.29
C LYS A 211 -23.78 -28.39 14.99
N TYR A 212 -25.06 -28.09 14.87
CA TYR A 212 -25.73 -27.02 15.60
C TYR A 212 -27.12 -27.48 16.07
N GLY A 213 -27.35 -27.42 17.39
CA GLY A 213 -28.52 -28.04 18.01
C GLY A 213 -28.59 -29.53 17.70
N THR A 214 -29.71 -29.97 17.12
CA THR A 214 -29.94 -31.37 16.70
C THR A 214 -29.49 -31.65 15.27
N LYS A 215 -29.21 -30.61 14.47
CA LYS A 215 -28.85 -30.76 13.06
C LYS A 215 -27.36 -30.99 12.91
N THR A 216 -27.00 -31.96 12.08
CA THR A 216 -25.62 -32.22 11.66
C THR A 216 -25.60 -32.25 10.14
N VAL A 217 -24.69 -31.48 9.55
CA VAL A 217 -24.38 -31.47 8.12
C VAL A 217 -22.91 -31.83 7.95
N SER A 218 -22.53 -32.40 6.82
CA SER A 218 -21.17 -32.86 6.60
C SER A 218 -20.76 -32.67 5.14
N ALA A 219 -19.48 -32.39 4.93
CA ALA A 219 -18.88 -32.28 3.62
C ALA A 219 -17.60 -33.10 3.53
N THR A 220 -17.23 -33.42 2.30
CA THR A 220 -15.95 -34.03 1.96
C THR A 220 -15.22 -33.13 0.96
N GLY A 221 -13.90 -33.17 1.00
CA GLY A 221 -13.05 -32.52 0.01
C GLY A 221 -11.66 -33.16 -0.01
N LYS A 222 -10.72 -32.53 -0.70
CA LYS A 222 -9.34 -33.01 -0.80
C LYS A 222 -8.34 -31.91 -0.44
N ILE A 223 -7.32 -32.28 0.35
CA ILE A 223 -6.11 -31.47 0.51
C ILE A 223 -5.04 -32.05 -0.40
N ARG A 224 -4.44 -31.22 -1.24
CA ARG A 224 -3.28 -31.57 -2.04
C ARG A 224 -2.02 -30.98 -1.41
N VAL A 225 -1.07 -31.82 -1.04
CA VAL A 225 0.24 -31.38 -0.55
C VAL A 225 1.23 -31.38 -1.72
N SER A 226 1.56 -30.19 -2.21
CA SER A 226 2.50 -29.95 -3.31
C SER A 226 3.93 -29.73 -2.82
N THR A 227 4.91 -30.12 -3.63
CA THR A 227 6.34 -29.88 -3.37
C THR A 227 6.90 -28.67 -4.11
N ASN A 228 6.11 -27.95 -4.91
CA ASN A 228 6.61 -26.87 -5.78
C ASN A 228 7.33 -25.75 -5.02
N LEU A 229 6.81 -25.39 -3.83
CA LEU A 229 7.40 -24.38 -2.95
C LEU A 229 8.23 -24.98 -1.79
N SER A 230 8.60 -26.25 -1.87
CA SER A 230 9.44 -26.87 -0.84
C SER A 230 10.87 -26.32 -0.89
N ALA A 231 11.34 -25.75 0.22
CA ALA A 231 12.71 -25.21 0.34
C ALA A 231 13.81 -26.24 0.07
N ASN A 232 13.54 -27.53 0.30
CA ASN A 232 14.53 -28.60 0.16
C ASN A 232 14.49 -29.30 -1.21
N GLN A 233 13.40 -29.11 -1.97
CA GLN A 233 13.08 -29.95 -3.13
C GLN A 233 12.46 -29.16 -4.29
N THR A 234 12.60 -27.84 -4.32
CA THR A 234 11.95 -27.06 -5.36
C THR A 234 12.45 -27.47 -6.75
N ALA A 235 11.52 -27.95 -7.58
CA ALA A 235 11.75 -28.21 -9.00
C ALA A 235 11.66 -26.92 -9.83
N ILE A 236 11.09 -25.86 -9.26
CA ILE A 236 10.94 -24.57 -9.91
C ILE A 236 12.32 -23.95 -10.10
N ARG A 237 12.55 -23.43 -11.29
CA ARG A 237 13.78 -22.73 -11.66
C ARG A 237 13.41 -21.34 -12.13
N ALA A 238 14.24 -20.38 -11.72
CA ALA A 238 14.16 -19.04 -12.24
C ALA A 238 14.86 -18.99 -13.60
N GLU A 239 14.18 -18.44 -14.58
CA GLU A 239 14.72 -18.16 -15.89
C GLU A 239 15.10 -16.69 -16.00
N LEU A 240 16.24 -16.42 -16.61
CA LEU A 240 16.64 -15.07 -16.94
C LEU A 240 15.83 -14.58 -18.15
N VAL A 241 15.20 -13.41 -18.03
CA VAL A 241 14.46 -12.78 -19.13
C VAL A 241 15.46 -12.15 -20.11
N THR A 242 15.86 -12.92 -21.12
CA THR A 242 16.96 -12.55 -22.05
C THR A 242 16.68 -11.28 -22.86
N THR A 243 15.41 -10.98 -23.15
CA THR A 243 14.99 -9.75 -23.86
C THR A 243 15.38 -8.48 -23.10
N GLY A 244 15.52 -8.57 -21.77
CA GLY A 244 15.96 -7.47 -20.89
C GLY A 244 17.43 -7.10 -21.03
N GLY A 245 18.23 -7.90 -21.73
CA GLY A 245 19.69 -7.75 -21.76
C GLY A 245 20.33 -7.92 -20.37
N SER A 246 19.72 -8.72 -19.51
CA SER A 246 20.17 -8.94 -18.14
C SER A 246 21.56 -9.61 -18.08
N PRO A 247 22.46 -9.16 -17.19
CA PRO A 247 23.80 -9.75 -17.04
C PRO A 247 23.82 -11.15 -16.39
N GLY A 248 22.70 -11.58 -15.81
CA GLY A 248 22.52 -12.89 -15.19
C GLY A 248 23.23 -13.05 -13.85
N PHE A 249 23.45 -14.32 -13.47
CA PHE A 249 24.02 -14.69 -12.18
C PHE A 249 25.39 -14.05 -11.89
N SER A 250 26.20 -13.84 -12.93
CA SER A 250 27.55 -13.26 -12.80
C SER A 250 27.59 -11.90 -12.10
N ARG A 251 26.49 -11.13 -12.17
CA ARG A 251 26.34 -9.81 -11.54
C ARG A 251 25.18 -9.77 -10.53
N LEU A 252 24.68 -10.91 -10.08
CA LEU A 252 23.56 -11.02 -9.14
C LEU A 252 23.73 -10.09 -7.93
N ASN A 253 24.93 -10.02 -7.35
CA ASN A 253 25.19 -9.20 -6.16
C ASN A 253 25.48 -7.72 -6.48
N GLU A 254 25.66 -7.36 -7.75
CA GLU A 254 26.05 -6.01 -8.17
C GLU A 254 24.88 -5.18 -8.70
N VAL A 255 23.95 -5.81 -9.42
CA VAL A 255 22.82 -5.14 -10.07
C VAL A 255 21.51 -5.47 -9.36
N PRO A 256 20.49 -4.60 -9.40
CA PRO A 256 19.15 -4.95 -8.94
C PRO A 256 18.63 -6.22 -9.62
N ASN A 257 17.94 -7.07 -8.86
CA ASN A 257 17.27 -8.25 -9.37
C ASN A 257 15.78 -8.10 -9.17
N ILE A 258 14.99 -8.31 -10.21
CA ILE A 258 13.52 -8.29 -10.19
C ILE A 258 13.05 -9.70 -10.52
N LEU A 259 12.21 -10.28 -9.67
CA LEU A 259 11.65 -11.62 -9.83
C LEU A 259 10.15 -11.56 -10.11
N PHE A 260 9.72 -12.10 -11.24
CA PHE A 260 8.32 -12.33 -11.56
C PHE A 260 7.89 -13.74 -11.12
N LEU A 261 6.80 -13.82 -10.37
CA LEU A 261 6.11 -15.05 -9.97
C LEU A 261 4.71 -15.07 -10.59
N SER A 262 4.27 -16.25 -11.02
CA SER A 262 2.97 -16.45 -11.65
C SER A 262 1.90 -16.81 -10.61
N GLU A 263 0.91 -15.94 -10.42
CA GLU A 263 -0.26 -16.25 -9.59
C GLU A 263 -1.53 -16.36 -10.43
N GLY A 264 -2.28 -17.44 -10.23
CA GLY A 264 -3.51 -17.72 -10.98
C GLY A 264 -3.27 -18.15 -12.43
N PHE A 265 -2.03 -18.47 -12.82
CA PHE A 265 -1.72 -18.98 -14.16
C PHE A 265 -1.60 -20.51 -14.14
N THR A 266 -2.31 -21.19 -15.04
CA THR A 266 -2.20 -22.63 -15.26
C THR A 266 -1.28 -22.98 -16.43
N ASP A 267 -1.07 -22.03 -17.36
CA ASP A 267 -0.23 -22.17 -18.55
C ASP A 267 1.05 -21.32 -18.39
N SER A 268 2.22 -21.96 -18.49
CA SER A 268 3.50 -21.28 -18.35
C SER A 268 3.82 -20.41 -19.56
N GLY A 269 3.44 -20.82 -20.77
CA GLY A 269 3.71 -20.08 -22.01
C GLY A 269 3.05 -18.71 -21.99
N VAL A 270 1.78 -18.63 -21.54
CA VAL A 270 1.06 -17.36 -21.41
C VAL A 270 1.75 -16.41 -20.43
N PHE A 271 2.11 -16.90 -19.24
CA PHE A 271 2.84 -16.10 -18.25
C PHE A 271 4.19 -15.63 -18.78
N GLU A 272 4.94 -16.54 -19.39
CA GLU A 272 6.27 -16.26 -19.91
C GLU A 272 6.25 -15.24 -21.06
N ASP A 273 5.31 -15.37 -21.99
CA ASP A 273 5.14 -14.45 -23.11
C ASP A 273 4.77 -13.04 -22.61
N MET A 274 3.89 -12.94 -21.61
CA MET A 274 3.56 -11.67 -20.97
C MET A 274 4.78 -11.00 -20.35
N VAL A 275 5.56 -11.73 -19.54
CA VAL A 275 6.76 -11.19 -18.88
C VAL A 275 7.82 -10.82 -19.90
N ASN A 276 8.10 -11.70 -20.87
CA ASN A 276 9.07 -11.47 -21.93
C ASN A 276 8.71 -10.22 -22.75
N ASN A 277 7.43 -10.07 -23.09
CA ASN A 277 6.89 -8.94 -23.85
C ASN A 277 6.96 -7.64 -23.05
N TYR A 278 6.59 -7.66 -21.77
CA TYR A 278 6.70 -6.49 -20.89
C TYR A 278 8.15 -6.02 -20.74
N VAL A 279 9.07 -6.93 -20.39
CA VAL A 279 10.48 -6.59 -20.20
C VAL A 279 11.10 -6.10 -21.52
N ALA A 280 10.75 -6.72 -22.65
CA ALA A 280 11.22 -6.27 -23.96
C ALA A 280 10.79 -4.83 -24.26
N ASP A 281 9.53 -4.48 -23.99
CA ASP A 281 9.03 -3.12 -24.16
C ASP A 281 9.71 -2.14 -23.19
N LEU A 282 9.84 -2.54 -21.93
CA LEU A 282 10.45 -1.75 -20.86
C LEU A 282 11.87 -1.30 -21.22
N VAL A 283 12.71 -2.19 -21.76
CA VAL A 283 14.11 -1.89 -22.07
C VAL A 283 14.37 -1.44 -23.52
N LYS A 284 13.36 -1.40 -24.38
CA LYS A 284 13.53 -1.02 -25.81
C LYS A 284 12.93 0.33 -26.12
N ASN A 285 11.81 0.69 -25.49
CA ASN A 285 11.01 1.84 -25.90
C ASN A 285 11.46 3.12 -25.19
N LYS A 286 11.49 4.24 -25.93
CA LYS A 286 11.86 5.55 -25.36
C LYS A 286 10.85 6.04 -24.31
N ILE A 287 9.61 5.57 -24.40
CA ILE A 287 8.53 5.96 -23.48
C ILE A 287 8.72 5.39 -22.07
N THR A 288 9.44 4.28 -21.93
CA THR A 288 9.81 3.66 -20.65
C THR A 288 11.21 4.09 -20.21
N SER A 289 11.75 5.19 -20.75
CA SER A 289 13.04 5.71 -20.33
C SER A 289 13.01 6.03 -18.83
N PRO A 290 14.03 5.61 -18.06
CA PRO A 290 15.39 5.32 -18.50
C PRO A 290 15.73 3.83 -18.58
N PHE A 291 14.75 2.93 -18.51
CA PHE A 291 15.03 1.48 -18.56
C PHE A 291 15.75 1.07 -19.85
N ASP A 292 15.48 1.76 -20.96
CA ASP A 292 16.20 1.62 -22.22
C ASP A 292 17.71 1.94 -22.13
N GLN A 293 18.08 2.80 -21.19
CA GLN A 293 19.47 3.19 -20.92
C GLN A 293 20.15 2.29 -19.89
N LEU A 294 19.35 1.53 -19.12
CA LEU A 294 19.78 0.65 -18.04
C LEU A 294 19.91 -0.82 -18.45
N LYS A 295 19.80 -1.11 -19.75
CA LYS A 295 20.05 -2.44 -20.31
C LYS A 295 21.43 -2.95 -19.88
N GLY A 296 21.48 -4.16 -19.31
CA GLY A 296 22.70 -4.74 -18.75
C GLY A 296 22.99 -4.36 -17.29
N SER A 297 22.15 -3.52 -16.68
CA SER A 297 22.30 -3.05 -15.30
C SER A 297 21.15 -3.48 -14.39
N ILE A 298 20.28 -4.37 -14.85
CA ILE A 298 19.19 -4.99 -14.09
C ILE A 298 19.08 -6.45 -14.53
N ASN A 299 18.88 -7.34 -13.56
CA ASN A 299 18.44 -8.70 -13.83
C ASN A 299 16.93 -8.81 -13.72
N PHE A 300 16.28 -9.31 -14.77
CA PHE A 300 14.89 -9.71 -14.73
C PHE A 300 14.83 -11.23 -14.73
N TRP A 301 14.22 -11.81 -13.70
CA TRP A 301 14.03 -13.24 -13.51
C TRP A 301 12.54 -13.55 -13.55
N LYS A 302 12.16 -14.69 -14.10
CA LYS A 302 10.79 -15.21 -14.03
C LYS A 302 10.81 -16.63 -13.48
N ALA A 303 9.87 -16.98 -12.63
CA ALA A 303 9.69 -18.34 -12.15
C ALA A 303 8.20 -18.70 -12.19
N PHE A 304 7.87 -19.70 -12.99
CA PHE A 304 6.50 -20.18 -13.11
C PHE A 304 6.18 -21.14 -11.96
N VAL A 305 5.23 -20.76 -11.12
CA VAL A 305 4.62 -21.62 -10.11
C VAL A 305 3.21 -21.94 -10.59
N PRO A 306 2.91 -23.20 -10.95
CA PRO A 306 1.63 -23.54 -11.55
C PRO A 306 0.50 -23.40 -10.53
N SER A 307 -0.50 -22.60 -10.87
CA SER A 307 -1.82 -22.64 -10.25
C SER A 307 -2.62 -23.82 -10.81
N ARG A 308 -3.62 -24.29 -10.06
CA ARG A 308 -4.51 -25.35 -10.56
C ARG A 308 -5.73 -24.79 -11.26
N GLU A 309 -6.15 -23.62 -10.84
CA GLU A 309 -7.24 -22.85 -11.43
C GLU A 309 -6.72 -21.50 -11.91
N VAL A 310 -7.36 -20.97 -12.95
CA VAL A 310 -7.04 -19.64 -13.47
C VAL A 310 -7.83 -18.60 -12.67
N GLY A 311 -7.17 -17.54 -12.22
CA GLY A 311 -7.81 -16.48 -11.44
C GLY A 311 -7.30 -16.34 -10.01
N LEU A 312 -7.98 -15.47 -9.26
CA LEU A 312 -7.77 -15.22 -7.84
C LEU A 312 -9.06 -15.43 -7.06
N THR A 313 -8.92 -15.76 -5.77
CA THR A 313 -10.02 -15.80 -4.82
C THR A 313 -10.63 -14.40 -4.66
N HIS A 314 -11.96 -14.29 -4.76
CA HIS A 314 -12.71 -13.09 -4.38
C HIS A 314 -13.37 -13.36 -3.03
N ARG A 315 -13.03 -12.58 -2.00
CA ARG A 315 -13.45 -12.87 -0.61
C ARG A 315 -14.73 -12.16 -0.16
N SER A 316 -15.40 -11.44 -1.04
CA SER A 316 -16.59 -10.66 -0.73
C SER A 316 -17.88 -11.33 -1.25
N VAL A 317 -18.99 -11.04 -0.59
CA VAL A 317 -20.32 -11.34 -1.10
C VAL A 317 -20.62 -10.40 -2.26
N LEU A 318 -21.16 -10.93 -3.34
CA LEU A 318 -21.50 -10.20 -4.56
C LEU A 318 -22.99 -10.21 -4.78
N GLU A 319 -23.55 -9.09 -5.19
CA GLU A 319 -24.88 -9.02 -5.78
C GLU A 319 -24.85 -9.69 -7.15
N VAL A 320 -25.86 -10.49 -7.50
CA VAL A 320 -25.87 -11.25 -8.75
C VAL A 320 -27.14 -11.09 -9.56
N TYR A 321 -26.97 -11.08 -10.88
CA TYR A 321 -28.05 -11.00 -11.85
C TYR A 321 -27.93 -12.11 -12.89
N ALA A 322 -29.07 -12.69 -13.30
CA ALA A 322 -29.09 -13.72 -14.32
C ALA A 322 -28.62 -13.18 -15.68
N SER A 323 -27.68 -13.89 -16.30
CA SER A 323 -27.19 -13.63 -17.65
C SER A 323 -27.08 -14.96 -18.40
N GLY A 324 -28.20 -15.43 -18.94
CA GLY A 324 -28.29 -16.74 -19.59
C GLY A 324 -28.02 -17.89 -18.62
N THR A 325 -26.93 -18.62 -18.85
CA THR A 325 -26.47 -19.75 -18.01
C THR A 325 -25.35 -19.36 -17.04
N THR A 326 -25.13 -18.06 -16.87
CA THR A 326 -24.13 -17.47 -15.98
C THR A 326 -24.76 -16.38 -15.14
N LEU A 327 -24.02 -15.88 -14.15
CA LEU A 327 -24.41 -14.75 -13.34
C LEU A 327 -23.44 -13.59 -13.55
N ASN A 328 -23.96 -12.40 -13.82
CA ASN A 328 -23.17 -11.18 -13.68
C ASN A 328 -23.17 -10.80 -12.20
N ALA A 329 -22.01 -10.38 -11.68
CA ALA A 329 -21.83 -10.09 -10.27
C ALA A 329 -21.23 -8.71 -10.06
N TYR A 330 -21.71 -8.02 -9.02
CA TYR A 330 -21.29 -6.67 -8.65
C TYR A 330 -21.01 -6.59 -7.15
N SER A 331 -20.16 -5.63 -6.78
CA SER A 331 -19.89 -5.30 -5.39
C SER A 331 -21.16 -4.80 -4.72
N LEU A 332 -21.35 -5.18 -3.45
CA LEU A 332 -22.44 -4.67 -2.65
C LEU A 332 -22.22 -3.17 -2.34
N SER A 333 -23.27 -2.36 -2.43
CA SER A 333 -23.23 -0.96 -1.98
C SER A 333 -22.88 -0.84 -0.48
N VAL A 334 -22.03 0.13 -0.18
CA VAL A 334 -21.55 0.43 1.18
C VAL A 334 -22.62 1.19 1.96
N PRO A 335 -23.06 0.73 3.14
CA PRO A 335 -24.01 1.50 3.95
C PRO A 335 -23.42 2.85 4.37
N ALA A 336 -24.10 3.96 4.04
CA ALA A 336 -23.63 5.31 4.34
C ALA A 336 -24.70 6.13 5.07
N LYS A 337 -24.32 6.80 6.16
CA LYS A 337 -25.24 7.69 6.89
C LYS A 337 -25.68 8.84 5.97
N PRO A 338 -26.98 9.15 5.86
CA PRO A 338 -27.43 10.27 5.04
C PRO A 338 -26.99 11.62 5.63
N GLU A 339 -26.67 12.58 4.76
CA GLU A 339 -26.36 13.96 5.15
C GLU A 339 -27.63 14.75 5.54
N SER A 340 -28.80 14.30 5.08
CA SER A 340 -30.11 14.91 5.30
C SER A 340 -31.12 13.87 5.81
N ASP A 341 -31.99 14.27 6.73
CA ASP A 341 -33.12 13.44 7.18
C ASP A 341 -34.23 13.29 6.11
N ASP A 342 -34.17 14.08 5.03
CA ASP A 342 -35.10 14.02 3.90
C ASP A 342 -34.82 12.80 3.01
N ALA A 343 -35.63 11.75 3.20
CA ALA A 343 -35.53 10.50 2.47
C ALA A 343 -35.75 10.61 0.94
N SER A 344 -36.23 11.75 0.43
CA SER A 344 -36.38 11.95 -1.02
C SER A 344 -35.04 12.16 -1.73
N THR A 345 -33.99 12.48 -0.96
CA THR A 345 -32.62 12.72 -1.46
C THR A 345 -31.69 11.52 -1.27
N TRP A 346 -32.18 10.44 -0.67
CA TRP A 346 -31.37 9.29 -0.29
C TRP A 346 -30.95 8.44 -1.49
N THR A 347 -29.80 7.78 -1.34
CA THR A 347 -29.33 6.74 -2.27
C THR A 347 -29.57 5.33 -1.69
N ALA A 348 -29.19 4.29 -2.43
CA ALA A 348 -29.26 2.91 -1.93
C ALA A 348 -28.37 2.72 -0.70
N GLU A 349 -27.18 3.31 -0.68
CA GLU A 349 -26.23 3.34 0.45
C GLU A 349 -26.89 3.92 1.71
N ASN A 350 -27.66 5.00 1.57
CA ASN A 350 -28.40 5.61 2.68
C ASN A 350 -29.51 4.71 3.20
N LEU A 351 -30.23 4.01 2.32
CA LEU A 351 -31.26 3.07 2.73
C LEU A 351 -30.65 1.88 3.50
N LEU A 352 -29.54 1.32 3.00
CA LEU A 352 -28.82 0.20 3.63
C LEU A 352 -28.36 0.52 5.06
N TYR A 353 -28.03 1.78 5.35
CA TYR A 353 -27.70 2.24 6.71
C TYR A 353 -28.85 1.98 7.70
N PHE A 354 -30.11 2.10 7.30
CA PHE A 354 -31.22 1.85 8.23
C PHE A 354 -31.66 0.39 8.23
N VAL A 355 -31.79 -0.20 7.05
CA VAL A 355 -32.54 -1.45 6.88
C VAL A 355 -31.65 -2.68 6.70
N GLY A 356 -30.34 -2.50 6.49
CA GLY A 356 -29.42 -3.57 6.14
C GLY A 356 -29.68 -4.11 4.73
N VAL A 357 -29.09 -5.26 4.41
CA VAL A 357 -29.22 -5.88 3.08
C VAL A 357 -30.46 -6.79 2.99
N PRO A 358 -31.08 -6.87 1.81
CA PRO A 358 -32.25 -7.74 1.56
C PRO A 358 -31.91 -9.24 1.60
N LEU A 359 -32.93 -10.06 1.85
CA LEU A 359 -32.93 -11.50 1.55
C LEU A 359 -33.71 -11.80 0.28
N LYS A 360 -33.45 -12.96 -0.33
CA LYS A 360 -34.25 -13.49 -1.45
C LYS A 360 -35.75 -13.52 -1.17
N SER A 361 -36.14 -13.83 0.07
CA SER A 361 -37.55 -13.82 0.47
C SER A 361 -38.19 -12.42 0.43
N ASP A 362 -37.40 -11.35 0.51
CA ASP A 362 -37.90 -9.97 0.57
C ASP A 362 -38.31 -9.41 -0.79
N GLU A 363 -37.81 -10.00 -1.88
CA GLU A 363 -38.16 -9.63 -3.25
C GLU A 363 -39.68 -9.74 -3.50
N ALA A 364 -40.30 -10.79 -2.94
CA ALA A 364 -41.73 -11.07 -3.09
C ALA A 364 -42.61 -10.47 -1.97
N VAL A 365 -42.04 -9.76 -0.99
CA VAL A 365 -42.82 -9.19 0.12
C VAL A 365 -43.60 -7.98 -0.38
N ASP A 366 -44.91 -7.98 -0.16
CA ASP A 366 -45.77 -6.83 -0.46
C ASP A 366 -45.31 -5.54 0.24
N ASP A 367 -45.39 -4.41 -0.45
CA ASP A 367 -44.88 -3.12 0.05
C ASP A 367 -45.57 -2.67 1.33
N ALA A 368 -46.86 -2.94 1.52
CA ALA A 368 -47.54 -2.60 2.77
C ALA A 368 -47.02 -3.44 3.94
N VAL A 369 -46.70 -4.72 3.69
CA VAL A 369 -46.08 -5.60 4.68
C VAL A 369 -44.66 -5.17 4.99
N LEU A 370 -43.86 -4.84 3.97
CA LEU A 370 -42.48 -4.38 4.13
C LEU A 370 -42.42 -3.03 4.85
N ARG A 371 -43.31 -2.10 4.52
CA ARG A 371 -43.45 -0.82 5.21
C ARG A 371 -43.74 -1.00 6.70
N LEU A 372 -44.71 -1.85 7.03
CA LEU A 372 -45.01 -2.18 8.43
C LEU A 372 -43.84 -2.88 9.10
N ARG A 373 -43.11 -3.73 8.37
CA ARG A 373 -41.89 -4.35 8.90
C ARG A 373 -40.88 -3.28 9.28
N TRP A 374 -40.53 -2.37 8.37
CA TRP A 374 -39.53 -1.34 8.64
C TRP A 374 -39.96 -0.38 9.75
N GLU A 375 -41.24 -0.02 9.83
CA GLU A 375 -41.79 0.74 10.96
C GLU A 375 -41.51 0.07 12.31
N ASN A 376 -41.63 -1.26 12.37
CA ASN A 376 -41.45 -2.04 13.60
C ASN A 376 -39.99 -2.46 13.87
N THR A 377 -39.13 -2.42 12.86
CA THR A 377 -37.80 -3.07 12.89
C THR A 377 -36.64 -2.11 12.63
N THR A 378 -36.90 -0.86 12.26
CA THR A 378 -35.84 0.11 11.94
C THR A 378 -36.01 1.36 12.79
N ARG A 379 -35.08 2.30 12.65
CA ARG A 379 -35.18 3.65 13.24
C ARG A 379 -35.80 4.68 12.31
N LEU A 380 -36.37 4.27 11.18
CA LEU A 380 -37.03 5.16 10.24
C LEU A 380 -38.28 5.80 10.87
N THR A 381 -38.46 7.08 10.63
CA THR A 381 -39.68 7.81 11.03
C THR A 381 -40.84 7.49 10.10
N ALA A 382 -42.08 7.74 10.56
CA ALA A 382 -43.27 7.57 9.72
C ALA A 382 -43.19 8.39 8.42
N ALA A 383 -42.70 9.64 8.50
CA ALA A 383 -42.54 10.52 7.35
C ALA A 383 -41.50 9.99 6.35
N GLN A 384 -40.36 9.47 6.82
CA GLN A 384 -39.36 8.84 5.96
C GLN A 384 -39.94 7.60 5.25
N LEU A 385 -40.72 6.78 5.97
CA LEU A 385 -41.38 5.62 5.37
C LEU A 385 -42.43 6.04 4.33
N ASP A 386 -43.19 7.12 4.54
CA ASP A 386 -44.14 7.62 3.55
C ASP A 386 -43.45 8.04 2.24
N VAL A 387 -42.26 8.65 2.34
CA VAL A 387 -41.45 9.02 1.17
C VAL A 387 -40.86 7.78 0.47
N LEU A 388 -40.30 6.85 1.24
CA LEU A 388 -39.68 5.63 0.71
C LEU A 388 -40.68 4.72 -0.02
N PHE A 389 -41.91 4.63 0.47
CA PHE A 389 -42.98 3.82 -0.12
C PHE A 389 -43.95 4.63 -1.00
N SER A 390 -43.58 5.86 -1.39
CA SER A 390 -44.34 6.62 -2.38
C SER A 390 -44.17 5.99 -3.77
N VAL A 391 -45.20 6.13 -4.62
CA VAL A 391 -45.24 5.51 -5.96
C VAL A 391 -44.10 5.95 -6.89
N ASP A 392 -43.50 7.11 -6.62
CA ASP A 392 -42.43 7.69 -7.44
C ASP A 392 -41.02 7.32 -6.94
N ASN A 393 -40.90 6.59 -5.82
CA ASN A 393 -39.61 6.26 -5.21
C ASN A 393 -39.12 4.86 -5.62
N ALA A 394 -38.00 4.81 -6.36
CA ALA A 394 -37.41 3.56 -6.83
C ALA A 394 -36.48 2.86 -5.81
N LEU A 395 -36.17 3.49 -4.66
CA LEU A 395 -35.17 2.95 -3.71
C LEU A 395 -35.58 1.61 -3.10
N VAL A 396 -36.86 1.45 -2.73
CA VAL A 396 -37.35 0.18 -2.15
C VAL A 396 -37.29 -0.93 -3.19
N PHE A 397 -37.64 -0.63 -4.45
CA PHE A 397 -37.52 -1.57 -5.55
C PHE A 397 -36.05 -1.95 -5.81
N GLY A 398 -35.15 -0.96 -5.87
CA GLY A 398 -33.71 -1.18 -6.01
C GLY A 398 -33.14 -2.05 -4.87
N TRP A 399 -33.53 -1.76 -3.63
CA TRP A 399 -33.17 -2.58 -2.48
C TRP A 399 -33.69 -4.03 -2.62
N LYS A 400 -34.93 -4.24 -3.07
CA LYS A 400 -35.45 -5.59 -3.34
C LYS A 400 -34.70 -6.32 -4.44
N SER A 401 -34.27 -5.63 -5.50
CA SER A 401 -33.52 -6.25 -6.60
C SER A 401 -32.13 -6.74 -6.18
N SER A 402 -31.55 -6.20 -5.10
CA SER A 402 -30.27 -6.64 -4.55
C SER A 402 -30.36 -7.85 -3.61
N ALA A 403 -31.51 -8.54 -3.60
CA ALA A 403 -31.79 -9.69 -2.74
C ALA A 403 -30.95 -10.94 -3.06
N ASP A 404 -30.62 -11.15 -4.34
CA ASP A 404 -29.83 -12.29 -4.78
C ASP A 404 -28.33 -12.00 -4.67
N ARG A 405 -27.67 -12.70 -3.74
CA ARG A 405 -26.24 -12.52 -3.43
C ARG A 405 -25.50 -13.85 -3.42
N ARG A 406 -24.22 -13.87 -3.80
CA ARG A 406 -23.37 -15.07 -3.81
C ARG A 406 -22.00 -14.78 -3.20
N LEU A 407 -21.48 -15.75 -2.47
CA LEU A 407 -20.07 -15.80 -2.08
C LEU A 407 -19.42 -16.86 -2.98
N PRO A 408 -18.65 -16.47 -4.01
CA PRO A 408 -18.06 -17.43 -4.93
C PRO A 408 -17.04 -18.31 -4.20
N ASP A 409 -16.95 -19.58 -4.61
CA ASP A 409 -15.91 -20.50 -4.14
C ASP A 409 -14.52 -19.87 -4.33
N ALA A 410 -13.68 -20.00 -3.30
CA ALA A 410 -12.27 -19.63 -3.38
C ALA A 410 -11.56 -20.41 -4.49
N THR A 411 -10.57 -19.79 -5.13
CA THR A 411 -9.78 -20.35 -6.23
C THR A 411 -8.53 -21.07 -5.69
N ASP A 412 -8.22 -22.26 -6.21
CA ASP A 412 -7.00 -23.03 -5.93
C ASP A 412 -5.80 -22.48 -6.75
N SER A 413 -5.41 -21.25 -6.42
CA SER A 413 -4.24 -20.58 -7.00
C SER A 413 -2.94 -20.91 -6.25
N ALA A 414 -1.79 -20.66 -6.89
CA ALA A 414 -0.49 -21.08 -6.38
C ALA A 414 -0.16 -20.48 -5.01
N PHE A 415 -0.38 -19.19 -4.81
CA PHE A 415 -0.05 -18.50 -3.56
C PHE A 415 -1.29 -18.22 -2.71
N GLY A 416 -2.50 -18.42 -3.26
CA GLY A 416 -3.75 -18.12 -2.57
C GLY A 416 -3.92 -16.62 -2.32
N ILE A 417 -3.47 -15.79 -3.26
CA ILE A 417 -3.68 -14.34 -3.22
C ILE A 417 -5.15 -14.07 -3.49
N SER A 418 -5.71 -13.12 -2.75
CA SER A 418 -7.11 -12.72 -2.88
C SER A 418 -7.25 -11.28 -3.31
N VAL A 419 -8.36 -11.01 -4.00
CA VAL A 419 -8.93 -9.68 -4.17
C VAL A 419 -10.03 -9.51 -3.11
N ASN A 420 -10.07 -8.33 -2.51
CA ASN A 420 -10.94 -7.87 -1.43
C ASN A 420 -10.51 -8.33 -0.06
N ASP A 421 -10.51 -7.37 0.85
CA ASP A 421 -10.42 -7.60 2.28
C ASP A 421 -11.83 -7.56 2.88
N TYR A 422 -12.58 -8.64 2.66
CA TYR A 422 -13.78 -9.02 3.44
C TYR A 422 -15.13 -8.44 3.02
N THR A 423 -16.17 -8.95 3.70
CA THR A 423 -17.59 -8.63 3.52
C THR A 423 -18.08 -7.54 4.49
N ALA A 424 -17.20 -6.97 5.32
CA ALA A 424 -17.63 -6.04 6.36
C ALA A 424 -18.24 -4.78 5.75
N ALA A 425 -19.40 -4.39 6.27
CA ALA A 425 -20.07 -3.15 5.90
C ALA A 425 -19.16 -1.90 5.82
N ALA A 426 -18.17 -1.76 6.72
CA ALA A 426 -17.25 -0.62 6.73
C ALA A 426 -16.03 -0.76 5.79
N GLN A 427 -15.83 -1.93 5.19
CA GLN A 427 -14.75 -2.22 4.23
C GLN A 427 -15.27 -2.58 2.84
N ASP A 428 -16.60 -2.57 2.62
CA ASP A 428 -17.22 -2.84 1.32
C ASP A 428 -16.68 -1.90 0.21
N GLU A 429 -16.13 -0.72 0.57
CA GLU A 429 -15.46 0.21 -0.35
C GLU A 429 -14.06 -0.25 -0.81
N LYS A 430 -13.42 -1.19 -0.11
CA LYS A 430 -12.08 -1.70 -0.41
C LYS A 430 -12.10 -2.92 -1.33
N TYR A 431 -12.99 -2.89 -2.31
CA TYR A 431 -13.21 -3.94 -3.29
C TYR A 431 -12.03 -4.14 -4.29
N GLU A 432 -10.94 -3.41 -4.14
CA GLU A 432 -9.80 -3.58 -5.04
C GLU A 432 -8.54 -4.02 -4.30
N LEU A 433 -8.59 -4.19 -2.97
CA LEU A 433 -7.39 -4.54 -2.24
C LEU A 433 -6.92 -5.95 -2.60
N ILE A 434 -5.66 -6.08 -3.02
CA ILE A 434 -5.03 -7.38 -3.30
C ILE A 434 -4.10 -7.69 -2.15
N ASN A 435 -4.27 -8.85 -1.53
CA ASN A 435 -3.39 -9.25 -0.42
C ASN A 435 -3.19 -10.76 -0.37
N PHE A 436 -2.17 -11.20 0.38
CA PHE A 436 -2.05 -12.59 0.77
C PHE A 436 -3.21 -12.98 1.70
N ASP A 437 -3.87 -14.10 1.42
CA ASP A 437 -4.79 -14.69 2.39
C ASP A 437 -3.99 -15.35 3.52
N ILE A 438 -4.14 -14.85 4.74
CA ILE A 438 -3.49 -15.37 5.96
C ILE A 438 -3.64 -16.89 6.16
N ARG A 439 -4.69 -17.49 5.59
CA ARG A 439 -4.95 -18.94 5.67
C ARG A 439 -4.16 -19.75 4.64
N ARG A 440 -3.50 -19.08 3.68
CA ARG A 440 -2.77 -19.61 2.53
C ARG A 440 -1.27 -19.28 2.66
N VAL A 441 -0.56 -19.17 1.53
CA VAL A 441 0.87 -18.85 1.54
C VAL A 441 1.06 -17.44 2.07
N GLN A 442 1.95 -17.32 3.04
CA GLN A 442 2.40 -16.07 3.61
C GLN A 442 3.85 -15.81 3.24
N ARG A 443 4.28 -14.55 3.35
CA ARG A 443 5.63 -14.16 2.94
C ARG A 443 6.71 -14.89 3.74
N ASP A 444 6.52 -15.08 5.04
CA ASP A 444 7.45 -15.81 5.91
C ASP A 444 7.69 -17.26 5.45
N PHE A 445 6.63 -17.97 5.02
CA PHE A 445 6.75 -19.29 4.43
C PHE A 445 7.48 -19.24 3.08
N LEU A 446 7.14 -18.27 2.24
CA LEU A 446 7.70 -18.11 0.90
C LEU A 446 9.22 -17.87 0.93
N ASP A 447 9.75 -17.24 1.98
CA ASP A 447 11.18 -17.00 2.12
C ASP A 447 12.03 -18.27 2.19
N GLY A 448 11.47 -19.39 2.66
CA GLY A 448 12.12 -20.70 2.57
C GLY A 448 12.31 -21.14 1.11
N PHE A 449 11.26 -20.98 0.29
CA PHE A 449 11.32 -21.22 -1.15
C PHE A 449 12.27 -20.25 -1.84
N LEU A 450 12.08 -18.95 -1.62
CA LEU A 450 12.89 -17.90 -2.23
C LEU A 450 14.36 -18.09 -1.88
N GLY A 451 14.72 -18.35 -0.63
CA GLY A 451 16.12 -18.57 -0.21
C GLY A 451 16.79 -19.77 -0.88
N SER A 452 16.01 -20.76 -1.31
CA SER A 452 16.48 -21.96 -2.03
C SER A 452 16.46 -21.83 -3.56
N LEU A 453 15.86 -20.77 -4.10
CA LEU A 453 15.59 -20.63 -5.53
C LEU A 453 16.88 -20.59 -6.35
N ARG A 454 16.91 -21.40 -7.41
CA ARG A 454 18.04 -21.52 -8.34
C ARG A 454 17.65 -21.15 -9.75
N ASP A 455 18.62 -20.68 -10.53
CA ASP A 455 18.44 -20.50 -11.96
C ASP A 455 18.50 -21.84 -12.72
N VAL A 456 18.22 -21.82 -14.02
CA VAL A 456 18.27 -23.00 -14.89
C VAL A 456 19.68 -23.63 -15.04
N GLN A 457 20.74 -22.90 -14.69
CA GLN A 457 22.12 -23.42 -14.58
C GLN A 457 22.46 -23.91 -13.16
N ASN A 458 21.47 -24.01 -12.27
CA ASN A 458 21.58 -24.46 -10.89
C ASN A 458 22.37 -23.51 -9.96
N ASN A 459 22.58 -22.25 -10.37
CA ASN A 459 23.17 -21.24 -9.51
C ASN A 459 22.16 -20.77 -8.45
N LEU A 460 22.61 -20.53 -7.22
CA LEU A 460 21.75 -20.08 -6.13
C LEU A 460 21.50 -18.57 -6.21
N ILE A 461 20.31 -18.16 -6.69
CA ILE A 461 19.94 -16.75 -6.85
C ILE A 461 19.08 -16.24 -5.71
N GLY A 462 18.30 -17.14 -5.14
CA GLY A 462 17.27 -16.90 -4.14
C GLY A 462 17.58 -16.00 -2.95
N PRO A 463 18.78 -16.09 -2.33
CA PRO A 463 19.11 -15.33 -1.12
C PRO A 463 19.02 -13.80 -1.23
N VAL A 464 18.96 -13.23 -2.45
CA VAL A 464 18.78 -11.79 -2.66
C VAL A 464 17.32 -11.35 -2.50
N PHE A 465 16.35 -12.27 -2.55
CA PHE A 465 14.90 -11.99 -2.49
C PHE A 465 14.25 -12.27 -1.12
N VAL A 466 14.98 -12.88 -0.18
CA VAL A 466 14.44 -13.26 1.13
C VAL A 466 14.17 -12.03 2.00
N MET A 467 12.97 -11.90 2.55
CA MET A 467 12.62 -10.78 3.44
C MET A 467 13.13 -11.03 4.87
N ASP A 468 12.78 -12.14 5.50
CA ASP A 468 13.12 -12.46 6.87
C ASP A 468 14.09 -13.67 6.92
N LYS A 469 15.38 -13.39 7.11
CA LYS A 469 16.30 -14.42 7.58
C LYS A 469 16.22 -14.51 9.09
N ALA A 470 16.25 -15.73 9.64
CA ALA A 470 16.41 -15.97 11.08
C ALA A 470 17.64 -15.25 11.70
N SER A 471 18.59 -14.79 10.87
CA SER A 471 19.75 -13.99 11.27
C SER A 471 19.56 -12.47 11.16
N GLY A 472 18.37 -11.97 10.83
CA GLY A 472 18.06 -10.53 10.69
C GLY A 472 18.60 -9.85 9.42
N ASN A 473 19.18 -10.58 8.47
CA ASN A 473 19.75 -10.01 7.24
C ASN A 473 18.85 -10.28 6.03
N ARG A 474 18.07 -9.27 5.61
CA ARG A 474 17.26 -9.32 4.39
C ARG A 474 18.13 -9.47 3.14
N GLY A 475 17.59 -10.07 2.09
CA GLY A 475 18.18 -10.03 0.74
C GLY A 475 18.19 -8.60 0.20
N LYS A 476 19.14 -8.24 -0.67
CA LYS A 476 19.27 -6.84 -1.14
C LYS A 476 18.14 -6.37 -2.08
N ASP A 477 17.37 -7.31 -2.62
CA ASP A 477 16.28 -7.10 -3.57
C ASP A 477 14.98 -7.78 -3.10
N PHE A 478 14.81 -7.95 -1.78
CA PHE A 478 13.67 -8.67 -1.22
C PHE A 478 12.31 -8.03 -1.54
N ASP A 479 12.31 -6.74 -1.86
CA ASP A 479 11.18 -5.90 -2.27
C ASP A 479 10.91 -5.94 -3.78
N ASN A 480 11.79 -6.56 -4.57
CA ASN A 480 11.68 -6.65 -6.03
C ASN A 480 11.08 -7.99 -6.46
N VAL A 481 10.07 -8.47 -5.72
CA VAL A 481 9.32 -9.69 -6.04
C VAL A 481 7.94 -9.29 -6.53
N ILE A 482 7.71 -9.48 -7.83
CA ILE A 482 6.47 -9.15 -8.51
C ILE A 482 5.64 -10.42 -8.68
N PHE A 483 4.43 -10.42 -8.17
CA PHE A 483 3.42 -11.40 -8.49
C PHE A 483 2.57 -10.83 -9.64
N LEU A 484 2.75 -11.41 -10.82
CA LEU A 484 1.84 -11.15 -11.93
C LEU A 484 0.59 -11.99 -11.70
N LEU A 485 -0.57 -11.34 -11.69
CA LEU A 485 -1.82 -11.94 -11.28
C LEU A 485 -2.74 -12.17 -12.48
N ALA A 486 -3.24 -13.38 -12.63
CA ALA A 486 -4.21 -13.74 -13.68
C ALA A 486 -5.62 -13.24 -13.34
N THR A 487 -5.80 -11.93 -13.14
CA THR A 487 -7.09 -11.31 -12.81
C THR A 487 -7.31 -10.02 -13.57
N ASN A 488 -8.57 -9.68 -13.82
CA ASN A 488 -9.01 -8.38 -14.32
C ASN A 488 -9.18 -7.35 -13.20
N ALA A 489 -9.66 -7.79 -12.02
CA ALA A 489 -9.94 -6.95 -10.87
C ALA A 489 -8.73 -6.76 -9.93
N GLY A 490 -8.83 -5.72 -9.10
CA GLY A 490 -7.90 -5.42 -8.02
C GLY A 490 -6.88 -4.33 -8.39
N ARG A 491 -6.53 -3.53 -7.39
CA ARG A 491 -5.55 -2.45 -7.46
C ARG A 491 -4.15 -3.04 -7.30
N ALA A 492 -3.27 -2.67 -8.21
CA ALA A 492 -1.86 -3.01 -8.09
C ALA A 492 -1.29 -2.36 -6.82
N GLN A 493 -0.39 -3.05 -6.14
CA GLN A 493 0.10 -2.62 -4.84
C GLN A 493 1.58 -2.97 -4.71
N ASN A 494 2.41 -1.98 -4.38
CA ASN A 494 3.80 -2.18 -3.98
C ASN A 494 3.91 -2.04 -2.45
N GLU A 495 4.11 -3.16 -1.76
CA GLU A 495 4.32 -3.22 -0.33
C GLU A 495 5.73 -3.67 0.02
N THR A 496 6.05 -3.61 1.32
CA THR A 496 7.34 -4.14 1.80
C THR A 496 7.46 -5.63 1.50
N GLY A 497 8.38 -5.95 0.59
CA GLY A 497 8.70 -7.32 0.19
C GLY A 497 8.06 -7.73 -1.13
N TYR A 498 6.94 -7.17 -1.56
CA TYR A 498 6.22 -7.71 -2.71
C TYR A 498 5.46 -6.64 -3.49
N LEU A 499 5.23 -6.94 -4.76
CA LEU A 499 4.42 -6.14 -5.67
C LEU A 499 3.36 -7.02 -6.31
N PHE A 500 2.10 -6.64 -6.21
CA PHE A 500 0.95 -7.26 -6.86
C PHE A 500 0.54 -6.47 -8.11
N ALA A 501 0.41 -7.13 -9.26
CA ALA A 501 -0.04 -6.49 -10.49
C ALA A 501 -1.00 -7.38 -11.28
N GLY A 502 -2.24 -6.90 -11.48
CA GLY A 502 -3.24 -7.54 -12.33
C GLY A 502 -3.11 -7.18 -13.82
N LEU A 503 -3.98 -7.77 -14.64
CA LEU A 503 -3.99 -7.58 -16.10
C LEU A 503 -4.80 -6.37 -16.57
N LYS A 504 -5.52 -5.68 -15.65
CA LYS A 504 -6.34 -4.48 -15.86
C LYS A 504 -7.20 -4.56 -17.14
N LEU A 505 -8.11 -5.55 -17.14
CA LEU A 505 -9.12 -5.80 -18.17
C LEU A 505 -10.48 -5.28 -17.65
N PRO A 506 -11.57 -5.21 -18.45
CA PRO A 506 -12.89 -4.81 -17.94
C PRO A 506 -13.29 -5.64 -16.70
N ASP A 507 -13.77 -4.98 -15.66
CA ASP A 507 -14.03 -5.52 -14.32
C ASP A 507 -15.30 -6.39 -14.22
N ASP A 508 -15.79 -6.93 -15.33
CA ASP A 508 -16.96 -7.80 -15.27
C ASP A 508 -16.63 -9.07 -14.50
N ILE A 509 -17.33 -9.29 -13.39
CA ILE A 509 -17.26 -10.53 -12.63
C ILE A 509 -18.40 -11.40 -13.09
N THR A 510 -18.05 -12.55 -13.65
CA THR A 510 -19.03 -13.55 -14.06
C THR A 510 -18.86 -14.80 -13.22
N LEU A 511 -19.97 -15.34 -12.72
CA LEU A 511 -20.01 -16.59 -11.97
C LEU A 511 -20.71 -17.68 -12.78
N THR A 512 -20.33 -18.93 -12.53
CA THR A 512 -20.98 -20.12 -13.09
C THR A 512 -22.38 -20.31 -12.50
N GLY A 513 -23.30 -20.86 -13.29
CA GLY A 513 -24.62 -21.28 -12.81
C GLY A 513 -25.70 -20.22 -12.98
N THR A 514 -26.80 -20.40 -12.26
CA THR A 514 -28.04 -19.63 -12.35
C THR A 514 -28.45 -19.11 -10.97
N LEU A 515 -29.52 -18.30 -10.91
CA LEU A 515 -30.05 -17.80 -9.63
C LEU A 515 -30.62 -18.91 -8.72
N ALA A 516 -30.76 -20.14 -9.23
CA ALA A 516 -31.12 -21.32 -8.42
C ALA A 516 -29.92 -21.95 -7.72
N ASP A 517 -28.70 -21.68 -8.18
CA ASP A 517 -27.48 -22.26 -7.65
C ASP A 517 -26.93 -21.38 -6.51
N PHE A 518 -26.74 -21.97 -5.32
CA PHE A 518 -26.17 -21.28 -4.16
C PHE A 518 -24.64 -21.39 -4.13
N ARG A 519 -24.11 -22.54 -4.57
CA ARG A 519 -22.69 -22.76 -4.75
C ARG A 519 -22.31 -22.34 -6.16
N THR A 520 -21.51 -21.28 -6.26
CA THR A 520 -21.05 -20.74 -7.54
C THR A 520 -19.54 -20.55 -7.50
N SER A 521 -18.91 -20.59 -8.66
CA SER A 521 -17.48 -20.30 -8.82
C SER A 521 -17.32 -19.17 -9.81
N ARG A 522 -16.24 -18.40 -9.68
CA ARG A 522 -15.91 -17.39 -10.69
C ARG A 522 -15.55 -18.09 -12.00
N ILE A 523 -16.06 -17.58 -13.12
CA ILE A 523 -15.62 -18.01 -14.44
C ILE A 523 -14.19 -17.50 -14.63
N PRO A 524 -13.23 -18.38 -14.99
CA PRO A 524 -11.87 -17.97 -15.26
C PRO A 524 -11.78 -16.79 -16.23
N PRO A 525 -10.99 -15.74 -15.91
CA PRO A 525 -10.80 -14.64 -16.84
C PRO A 525 -10.09 -15.13 -18.11
N VAL A 526 -10.44 -14.53 -19.25
CA VAL A 526 -9.72 -14.76 -20.50
C VAL A 526 -8.40 -14.02 -20.44
N LEU A 527 -7.29 -14.78 -20.43
CA LEU A 527 -5.96 -14.20 -20.38
C LEU A 527 -5.56 -13.69 -21.78
N PRO A 528 -5.10 -12.44 -21.93
CA PRO A 528 -4.57 -11.95 -23.18
C PRO A 528 -3.22 -12.63 -23.49
N SER A 529 -2.78 -12.62 -24.75
CA SER A 529 -1.47 -13.17 -25.13
C SER A 529 -0.30 -12.26 -24.75
N VAL A 530 -0.58 -10.97 -24.48
CA VAL A 530 0.40 -9.97 -24.05
C VAL A 530 -0.23 -9.07 -23.00
N LEU A 531 0.60 -8.47 -22.14
CA LEU A 531 0.09 -7.50 -21.17
C LEU A 531 -0.51 -6.28 -21.88
N PRO A 532 -1.76 -5.88 -21.55
CA PRO A 532 -2.34 -4.65 -22.05
C PRO A 532 -1.48 -3.44 -21.69
N ILE A 533 -1.54 -2.38 -22.50
CA ILE A 533 -0.71 -1.18 -22.29
C ILE A 533 -0.94 -0.54 -20.91
N MET A 534 -2.20 -0.49 -20.47
CA MET A 534 -2.58 -0.03 -19.14
C MET A 534 -1.90 -0.84 -18.03
N ALA A 535 -1.93 -2.17 -18.13
CA ALA A 535 -1.31 -3.06 -17.15
C ALA A 535 0.21 -2.90 -17.10
N LYS A 536 0.87 -2.74 -18.26
CA LYS A 536 2.31 -2.46 -18.31
C LYS A 536 2.66 -1.13 -17.68
N ALA A 537 1.85 -0.10 -17.91
CA ALA A 537 2.05 1.22 -17.32
C ALA A 537 1.85 1.20 -15.80
N THR A 538 0.78 0.59 -15.30
CA THR A 538 0.55 0.37 -13.87
C THR A 538 1.67 -0.44 -13.24
N LEU A 539 2.07 -1.56 -13.84
CA LEU A 539 3.19 -2.37 -13.34
C LEU A 539 4.49 -1.58 -13.29
N THR A 540 4.76 -0.72 -14.28
CA THR A 540 5.97 0.12 -14.29
C THR A 540 5.90 1.22 -13.24
N HIS A 541 4.73 1.83 -13.04
CA HIS A 541 4.47 2.80 -11.98
C HIS A 541 4.73 2.17 -10.61
N GLU A 542 4.13 1.03 -10.33
CA GLU A 542 4.34 0.32 -9.07
C GLU A 542 5.80 -0.09 -8.89
N LEU A 543 6.45 -0.59 -9.94
CA LEU A 543 7.85 -1.03 -9.89
C LEU A 543 8.78 0.10 -9.47
N VAL A 544 8.54 1.34 -9.91
CA VAL A 544 9.46 2.44 -9.62
C VAL A 544 9.34 2.99 -8.19
N HIS A 545 8.27 2.65 -7.45
CA HIS A 545 8.26 2.84 -5.99
C HIS A 545 9.41 2.07 -5.32
N SER A 546 9.78 0.91 -5.86
CA SER A 546 10.96 0.17 -5.39
C SER A 546 12.31 0.85 -5.67
N PHE A 547 12.30 2.07 -6.21
CA PHE A 547 13.50 2.86 -6.41
C PHE A 547 13.39 4.28 -5.82
N GLY A 548 12.47 4.49 -4.87
CA GLY A 548 12.34 5.75 -4.13
C GLY A 548 11.62 6.85 -4.90
N LEU A 549 10.65 6.47 -5.74
CA LEU A 549 9.68 7.40 -6.34
C LEU A 549 8.35 7.28 -5.60
N GLY A 550 7.68 8.40 -5.37
CA GLY A 550 6.35 8.45 -4.78
C GLY A 550 5.29 8.89 -5.77
N ASP A 551 4.02 8.76 -5.37
CA ASP A 551 2.87 9.17 -6.17
C ASP A 551 2.83 10.70 -6.34
N GLU A 552 2.70 11.18 -7.59
CA GLU A 552 2.62 12.61 -7.89
C GLU A 552 1.16 13.11 -7.98
N TYR A 553 0.16 12.23 -7.89
CA TYR A 553 -1.25 12.60 -7.97
C TYR A 553 -1.92 12.89 -6.62
N GLY A 554 -3.00 13.67 -6.67
CA GLY A 554 -4.01 13.78 -5.61
C GLY A 554 -5.17 12.79 -5.83
N GLU A 555 -5.99 12.52 -4.80
CA GLU A 555 -7.17 11.66 -4.97
C GLU A 555 -8.15 12.21 -6.03
N PRO A 556 -8.71 11.37 -6.91
CA PRO A 556 -9.60 11.84 -7.96
C PRO A 556 -10.99 12.19 -7.40
N ASN A 557 -11.34 13.49 -7.39
CA ASN A 557 -12.74 13.93 -7.35
C ASN A 557 -12.98 15.07 -8.35
N SER A 558 -13.51 14.71 -9.52
CA SER A 558 -13.69 15.64 -10.64
C SER A 558 -14.63 16.81 -10.35
N ASP A 559 -15.55 16.68 -9.39
CA ASP A 559 -16.57 17.69 -9.08
C ASP A 559 -15.98 18.99 -8.51
N TYR A 560 -14.71 18.93 -8.08
CA TYR A 560 -13.99 20.04 -7.49
C TYR A 560 -12.77 20.45 -8.31
N SER A 561 -12.60 19.90 -9.51
CA SER A 561 -11.47 20.21 -10.38
C SER A 561 -11.35 21.73 -10.61
N ASN A 562 -10.12 22.23 -10.52
CA ASN A 562 -9.73 23.65 -10.60
C ASN A 562 -10.23 24.56 -9.47
N LYS A 563 -10.96 24.05 -8.47
CA LYS A 563 -11.25 24.83 -7.26
C LYS A 563 -9.98 24.99 -6.42
N PRO A 564 -9.79 26.14 -5.74
CA PRO A 564 -8.71 26.29 -4.78
C PRO A 564 -8.79 25.22 -3.68
N ILE A 565 -7.66 24.74 -3.17
CA ILE A 565 -7.64 23.84 -2.01
C ILE A 565 -8.21 24.50 -0.74
N THR A 566 -8.33 25.83 -0.74
CA THR A 566 -8.93 26.64 0.31
C THR A 566 -10.43 26.89 0.10
N ASP A 567 -11.04 26.34 -0.94
CA ASP A 567 -12.48 26.45 -1.16
C ASP A 567 -13.23 25.84 0.03
N PRO A 568 -14.23 26.52 0.63
CA PRO A 568 -14.94 26.02 1.80
C PRO A 568 -15.52 24.62 1.66
N ALA A 569 -15.82 24.19 0.43
CA ALA A 569 -16.35 22.86 0.15
C ALA A 569 -15.30 21.74 0.29
N VAL A 570 -14.01 22.06 0.20
CA VAL A 570 -12.90 21.09 0.26
C VAL A 570 -11.85 21.40 1.33
N ALA A 571 -11.87 22.58 1.95
CA ALA A 571 -10.81 23.03 2.86
C ALA A 571 -10.56 22.11 4.07
N ASN A 572 -11.57 21.34 4.47
CA ASN A 572 -11.50 20.37 5.56
C ASN A 572 -11.27 18.92 5.08
N TRP A 573 -11.10 18.70 3.78
CA TRP A 573 -10.83 17.38 3.24
C TRP A 573 -9.43 16.91 3.65
N PRO A 574 -9.27 15.64 4.05
CA PRO A 574 -7.96 15.06 4.31
C PRO A 574 -7.00 15.14 3.11
N PHE A 575 -7.53 15.20 1.89
CA PHE A 575 -6.77 15.23 0.64
C PHE A 575 -6.49 16.63 0.10
N ALA A 576 -7.12 17.67 0.65
CA ALA A 576 -6.92 19.03 0.15
C ALA A 576 -5.52 19.56 0.47
N ASN A 577 -4.94 19.17 1.62
CA ASN A 577 -3.65 19.67 2.05
C ASN A 577 -2.82 18.59 2.76
N TYR A 578 -1.52 18.57 2.49
CA TYR A 578 -0.56 17.71 3.16
C TYR A 578 -0.28 18.22 4.57
N THR A 579 -0.66 17.42 5.58
CA THR A 579 -0.49 17.73 7.00
C THR A 579 0.43 16.75 7.73
N ASP A 580 0.91 15.73 7.02
CA ASP A 580 1.81 14.72 7.57
C ASP A 580 3.22 15.28 7.77
N GLY A 581 4.08 14.52 8.46
CA GLY A 581 5.45 14.94 8.72
C GLY A 581 6.25 15.19 7.43
N VAL A 582 6.92 16.34 7.32
CA VAL A 582 7.70 16.73 6.13
C VAL A 582 8.76 15.69 5.74
N TYR A 583 9.33 14.99 6.72
CA TYR A 583 10.37 13.97 6.52
C TYR A 583 9.86 12.72 5.79
N LEU A 584 8.54 12.47 5.75
CA LEU A 584 8.00 11.37 4.94
C LEU A 584 8.26 11.62 3.44
N THR A 585 8.41 12.88 3.02
CA THR A 585 8.77 13.21 1.63
C THR A 585 10.27 13.04 1.34
N ASP A 586 11.11 12.81 2.35
CA ASP A 586 12.55 12.60 2.13
C ASP A 586 12.81 11.34 1.32
N GLU A 587 12.01 10.29 1.57
CA GLU A 587 12.16 8.98 0.93
C GLU A 587 11.82 8.98 -0.57
N TYR A 588 11.12 10.01 -1.04
CA TYR A 588 10.71 10.13 -2.43
C TYR A 588 11.53 11.20 -3.15
N SER A 589 12.23 10.84 -4.23
CA SER A 589 13.02 11.83 -4.97
C SER A 589 12.17 12.86 -5.68
N ASN A 590 10.96 12.51 -6.08
CA ASN A 590 10.06 13.33 -6.87
C ASN A 590 8.99 14.05 -6.04
N LEU A 591 9.10 14.05 -4.71
CA LEU A 591 8.17 14.76 -3.83
C LEU A 591 8.92 15.68 -2.88
N GLN A 592 8.28 16.79 -2.54
CA GLN A 592 8.79 17.75 -1.56
C GLN A 592 7.63 18.43 -0.84
N ALA A 593 7.65 18.42 0.48
CA ALA A 593 6.67 19.15 1.28
C ALA A 593 6.83 20.66 1.14
N LYS A 594 5.72 21.40 1.11
CA LYS A 594 5.71 22.86 0.98
C LYS A 594 6.51 23.57 2.06
N GLN A 595 6.41 23.10 3.30
CA GLN A 595 7.09 23.68 4.45
C GLN A 595 8.63 23.72 4.27
N ASP A 596 9.21 22.80 3.50
CA ASP A 596 10.66 22.79 3.23
C ASP A 596 11.10 23.91 2.26
N LEU A 597 10.15 24.46 1.49
CA LEU A 597 10.39 25.53 0.52
C LEU A 597 10.16 26.92 1.12
N GLU A 598 9.51 27.01 2.28
CA GLU A 598 9.11 28.29 2.83
C GLU A 598 10.29 29.08 3.40
N SER A 599 10.37 30.36 3.05
CA SER A 599 11.32 31.33 3.60
C SER A 599 10.54 32.52 4.15
N PRO A 600 10.92 33.06 5.33
CA PRO A 600 10.31 34.26 5.87
C PRO A 600 10.45 35.45 4.91
N VAL A 601 9.39 36.28 4.80
CA VAL A 601 9.41 37.50 3.99
C VAL A 601 9.30 38.77 4.83
N THR A 602 9.87 39.86 4.34
CA THR A 602 9.80 41.18 4.97
C THR A 602 8.34 41.63 5.06
N GLY A 603 7.83 41.83 6.28
CA GLY A 603 6.41 42.14 6.52
C GLY A 603 5.61 41.02 7.20
N GLY A 604 6.23 39.86 7.44
CA GLY A 604 5.60 38.71 8.09
C GLY A 604 5.09 37.67 7.10
N GLY A 605 4.94 36.43 7.56
CA GLY A 605 4.57 35.28 6.71
C GLY A 605 5.77 34.60 6.03
N THR A 606 5.48 33.67 5.14
CA THR A 606 6.44 32.90 4.35
C THR A 606 6.10 32.95 2.87
N ALA A 607 7.11 32.79 2.01
CA ALA A 607 6.95 32.59 0.58
C ALA A 607 7.78 31.40 0.11
N LEU A 608 7.41 30.80 -1.02
CA LEU A 608 8.19 29.72 -1.62
C LEU A 608 9.54 30.25 -2.11
N ASP A 609 10.61 29.60 -1.68
CA ASP A 609 11.99 29.86 -2.09
C ASP A 609 12.39 28.84 -3.15
N SER A 610 12.45 29.29 -4.41
CA SER A 610 12.81 28.42 -5.54
C SER A 610 14.20 27.81 -5.41
N PHE A 611 15.12 28.42 -4.65
CA PHE A 611 16.44 27.85 -4.43
C PHE A 611 16.46 26.70 -3.42
N LYS A 612 15.37 26.48 -2.68
CA LYS A 612 15.19 25.32 -1.78
C LYS A 612 14.58 24.09 -2.47
N ILE A 613 14.28 24.17 -3.77
CA ILE A 613 13.75 23.03 -4.53
C ILE A 613 14.71 21.83 -4.45
N LYS A 614 14.18 20.68 -4.03
CA LYS A 614 14.91 19.42 -3.82
C LYS A 614 15.58 18.94 -5.10
N TRP A 615 14.94 19.13 -6.25
CA TRP A 615 15.37 18.61 -7.56
C TRP A 615 16.39 19.47 -8.29
N ARG A 616 17.06 20.38 -7.59
CA ARG A 616 18.24 21.12 -8.07
C ARG A 616 19.47 20.22 -8.17
N TYR A 617 19.31 19.07 -8.81
CA TYR A 617 20.37 18.09 -9.01
C TYR A 617 21.31 18.57 -10.09
N PRO A 618 22.64 18.53 -9.88
CA PRO A 618 23.57 18.87 -10.93
C PRO A 618 23.37 17.96 -12.14
N ARG A 619 23.41 18.56 -13.33
CA ARG A 619 23.57 17.82 -14.57
C ARG A 619 24.96 17.22 -14.60
N ILE A 620 25.04 15.91 -14.78
CA ILE A 620 26.28 15.13 -14.64
C ILE A 620 26.78 14.74 -16.04
N ARG A 621 28.00 15.16 -16.36
CA ARG A 621 28.67 14.81 -17.62
C ARG A 621 29.31 13.42 -17.56
N LYS A 622 29.89 13.06 -16.40
CA LYS A 622 30.49 11.75 -16.14
C LYS A 622 30.63 11.53 -14.63
N CYS A 623 30.64 10.28 -14.20
CA CYS A 623 30.79 9.94 -12.79
C CYS A 623 31.46 8.56 -12.59
N SER A 624 31.84 8.28 -11.36
CA SER A 624 32.28 6.97 -10.92
C SER A 624 31.83 6.72 -9.49
N LEU A 625 31.57 5.45 -9.20
CA LEU A 625 31.36 5.00 -7.83
C LEU A 625 32.71 4.90 -7.11
N VAL A 626 32.70 5.21 -5.83
CA VAL A 626 33.88 5.22 -4.96
C VAL A 626 33.70 4.13 -3.89
N THR A 627 34.69 3.26 -3.75
CA THR A 627 34.68 2.12 -2.82
C THR A 627 35.44 2.39 -1.53
N ALA A 628 36.32 3.40 -1.51
CA ALA A 628 37.06 3.81 -0.33
C ALA A 628 37.44 5.29 -0.43
N VAL A 629 37.47 5.96 0.72
CA VAL A 629 37.92 7.34 0.89
C VAL A 629 38.98 7.39 1.98
N SER A 630 40.06 8.14 1.75
CA SER A 630 41.07 8.42 2.77
C SER A 630 41.45 9.90 2.73
N LEU A 631 41.57 10.49 3.92
CA LEU A 631 41.94 11.89 4.09
C LEU A 631 43.43 12.00 4.41
N SER A 632 44.11 12.95 3.78
CA SER A 632 45.39 13.49 4.24
C SER A 632 45.20 14.94 4.71
N VAL A 633 46.27 15.60 5.19
CA VAL A 633 46.18 16.97 5.74
C VAL A 633 45.59 17.98 4.75
N SER A 634 45.73 17.74 3.44
CA SER A 634 45.22 18.65 2.38
C SER A 634 44.55 17.97 1.19
N ASP A 635 44.57 16.63 1.11
CA ASP A 635 44.02 15.90 -0.03
C ASP A 635 42.98 14.86 0.39
N ILE A 636 42.04 14.57 -0.52
CA ILE A 636 41.12 13.44 -0.41
C ILE A 636 41.47 12.44 -1.50
N VAL A 637 41.85 11.23 -1.11
CA VAL A 637 42.12 10.15 -2.07
C VAL A 637 40.90 9.23 -2.12
N MET A 638 40.35 9.06 -3.31
CA MET A 638 39.20 8.19 -3.58
C MET A 638 39.62 7.00 -4.42
N THR A 639 39.17 5.80 -4.04
CA THR A 639 39.33 4.58 -4.83
C THR A 639 38.07 4.35 -5.66
N LEU A 640 38.22 4.22 -6.99
CA LEU A 640 37.10 4.11 -7.92
C LEU A 640 36.70 2.65 -8.21
N LYS A 641 35.39 2.38 -8.26
CA LYS A 641 34.77 1.15 -8.78
C LYS A 641 34.83 1.16 -10.32
N SER A 642 34.95 -0.01 -10.95
CA SER A 642 34.86 -0.15 -12.41
C SER A 642 33.39 -0.14 -12.87
N PRO A 643 33.06 0.45 -14.04
CA PRO A 643 33.93 1.22 -14.92
C PRO A 643 34.25 2.61 -14.35
N LYS A 644 35.44 3.12 -14.70
CA LYS A 644 35.94 4.43 -14.25
C LYS A 644 35.66 5.48 -15.32
N ALA A 645 35.26 6.66 -14.88
CA ALA A 645 35.19 7.83 -15.75
C ALA A 645 36.60 8.39 -15.96
N ASP A 646 36.82 8.91 -17.17
CA ASP A 646 38.09 9.52 -17.59
C ASP A 646 38.27 10.92 -16.98
N PHE A 647 38.44 11.02 -15.67
CA PHE A 647 38.67 12.29 -14.98
C PHE A 647 40.03 12.90 -15.37
N LYS A 648 40.10 14.23 -15.48
CA LYS A 648 41.30 14.96 -15.89
C LYS A 648 41.84 15.81 -14.74
N VAL A 649 43.16 15.99 -14.68
CA VAL A 649 43.78 16.94 -13.74
C VAL A 649 43.20 18.34 -13.95
N ASN A 650 42.97 19.06 -12.86
CA ASN A 650 42.31 20.37 -12.77
C ASN A 650 40.81 20.40 -13.12
N GLU A 651 40.19 19.24 -13.38
CA GLU A 651 38.75 19.16 -13.59
C GLU A 651 37.99 19.49 -12.29
N THR A 652 36.93 20.29 -12.41
CA THR A 652 35.99 20.54 -11.31
C THR A 652 35.11 19.32 -11.12
N VAL A 653 35.07 18.82 -9.89
CA VAL A 653 34.28 17.66 -9.50
C VAL A 653 33.62 17.88 -8.15
N PHE A 654 32.60 17.08 -7.90
CA PHE A 654 31.86 16.99 -6.65
C PHE A 654 31.73 15.53 -6.28
N PHE A 655 31.46 15.25 -5.01
CA PHE A 655 31.04 13.93 -4.60
C PHE A 655 29.94 14.01 -3.56
N ARG A 656 29.06 13.03 -3.61
CA ARG A 656 27.97 12.90 -2.64
C ARG A 656 27.84 11.47 -2.17
N LYS A 657 27.30 11.34 -0.97
CA LYS A 657 26.88 10.06 -0.42
C LYS A 657 25.49 9.71 -0.95
N ARG A 658 25.30 8.43 -1.22
CA ARG A 658 24.02 7.84 -1.60
C ARG A 658 23.80 6.55 -0.82
N ARG A 659 22.54 6.23 -0.54
CA ARG A 659 22.16 4.94 0.03
C ARG A 659 21.73 4.02 -1.10
N VAL A 660 22.31 2.83 -1.16
CA VAL A 660 21.92 1.80 -2.12
C VAL A 660 20.87 0.94 -1.43
N ASN A 661 19.60 1.12 -1.84
CA ASN A 661 18.36 0.50 -1.33
C ASN A 661 18.57 -0.55 -0.22
N ARG A 662 18.59 -0.10 1.04
CA ARG A 662 18.62 -0.97 2.22
C ARG A 662 17.77 -0.35 3.32
N PHE A 663 17.26 -1.22 4.17
CA PHE A 663 16.46 -0.81 5.31
C PHE A 663 17.39 -0.35 6.44
N GLN A 664 16.93 0.64 7.18
CA GLN A 664 17.64 1.20 8.33
C GLN A 664 16.72 1.06 9.53
N MET A 665 17.26 0.54 10.64
CA MET A 665 16.60 0.63 11.92
C MET A 665 16.44 2.12 12.28
N ARG A 666 15.20 2.54 12.53
CA ARG A 666 14.88 3.92 12.91
C ARG A 666 14.16 3.95 14.24
N VAL A 667 14.43 4.99 14.99
CA VAL A 667 13.68 5.34 16.19
C VAL A 667 12.84 6.58 15.92
N TYR A 668 11.59 6.57 16.36
CA TYR A 668 10.63 7.65 16.16
C TYR A 668 9.87 7.96 17.45
N ASP A 669 9.41 9.19 17.61
CA ASP A 669 8.52 9.55 18.71
C ASP A 669 7.07 9.15 18.43
N GLU A 670 6.23 9.07 19.48
CA GLU A 670 4.83 8.63 19.34
C GLU A 670 4.01 9.43 18.32
N LYS A 671 4.42 10.67 18.03
CA LYS A 671 3.75 11.56 17.07
C LYS A 671 4.39 11.55 15.68
N TYR A 672 5.40 10.71 15.45
CA TYR A 672 6.12 10.63 14.19
C TYR A 672 6.56 12.02 13.71
N LYS A 673 7.08 12.84 14.62
CA LYS A 673 7.61 14.18 14.32
C LYS A 673 9.11 14.16 14.14
N VAL A 674 9.80 13.21 14.77
CA VAL A 674 11.24 13.09 14.66
C VAL A 674 11.66 11.65 14.48
N GLU A 675 12.53 11.41 13.50
CA GLU A 675 13.15 10.11 13.23
C GLU A 675 14.67 10.20 13.37
N ALA A 676 15.30 9.13 13.85
CA ALA A 676 16.75 8.98 13.83
C ALA A 676 17.17 7.58 13.35
N ASP A 677 18.23 7.53 12.55
CA ASP A 677 18.81 6.29 12.05
C ASP A 677 19.67 5.66 13.14
N ILE A 678 19.42 4.40 13.48
CA ILE A 678 20.24 3.60 14.39
C ILE A 678 21.41 3.01 13.59
N VAL A 679 22.61 3.54 13.79
CA VAL A 679 23.85 3.07 13.16
C VAL A 679 24.32 1.74 13.74
N SER A 680 24.11 1.53 15.05
CA SER A 680 24.52 0.30 15.74
C SER A 680 23.62 0.01 16.95
N PRO A 681 23.20 -1.25 17.18
CA PRO A 681 23.41 -2.42 16.32
C PRO A 681 22.55 -2.32 15.04
N ALA A 682 22.95 -3.04 13.99
CA ALA A 682 22.22 -3.08 12.72
C ALA A 682 20.82 -3.71 12.86
N THR A 683 20.61 -4.54 13.88
CA THR A 683 19.33 -5.20 14.19
C THR A 683 19.08 -5.14 15.69
N LEU A 684 17.81 -5.13 16.10
CA LEU A 684 17.40 -5.24 17.51
C LEU A 684 16.55 -6.48 17.73
N ALA A 685 16.44 -6.93 18.98
CA ALA A 685 15.53 -8.03 19.33
C ALA A 685 14.06 -7.61 19.11
N GLU A 686 13.20 -8.58 18.77
CA GLU A 686 11.78 -8.35 18.44
C GLU A 686 11.06 -7.50 19.51
N GLU A 687 11.37 -7.68 20.79
CA GLU A 687 10.78 -6.92 21.91
C GLU A 687 11.00 -5.41 21.86
N PHE A 688 12.02 -4.92 21.14
CA PHE A 688 12.27 -3.49 20.92
C PHE A 688 11.59 -2.96 19.65
N ILE A 689 11.31 -3.83 18.69
CA ILE A 689 10.75 -3.47 17.37
C ILE A 689 9.22 -3.55 17.40
N LYS A 690 8.68 -4.56 18.08
CA LYS A 690 7.24 -4.83 18.18
C LYS A 690 6.52 -3.93 19.18
N TYR A 691 7.24 -3.42 20.16
CA TYR A 691 6.68 -2.63 21.25
C TYR A 691 7.40 -1.29 21.38
N TYR A 692 6.70 -0.33 21.97
CA TYR A 692 7.31 0.93 22.35
C TYR A 692 8.42 0.73 23.39
N VAL A 693 9.41 1.61 23.31
CA VAL A 693 10.57 1.66 24.20
C VAL A 693 10.60 3.00 24.93
N LYS A 694 11.26 3.05 26.10
CA LYS A 694 11.51 4.28 26.85
C LYS A 694 12.99 4.61 26.86
N VAL A 695 13.32 5.88 26.62
CA VAL A 695 14.69 6.39 26.75
C VAL A 695 15.10 6.42 28.22
N LYS A 696 16.19 5.71 28.56
CA LYS A 696 16.77 5.64 29.91
C LYS A 696 17.91 6.63 30.12
N SER A 697 18.77 6.81 29.14
CA SER A 697 19.88 7.76 29.19
C SER A 697 20.27 8.21 27.78
N ILE A 698 20.96 9.35 27.70
CA ILE A 698 21.45 9.92 26.44
C ILE A 698 22.94 10.27 26.63
N ASP A 699 23.78 9.76 25.74
CA ASP A 699 25.19 10.08 25.62
C ASP A 699 25.43 10.77 24.28
N SER A 700 25.23 12.09 24.26
CA SER A 700 25.35 12.89 23.04
C SER A 700 26.78 13.00 22.51
N ALA A 701 27.80 12.77 23.35
CA ALA A 701 29.20 12.81 22.90
C ALA A 701 29.52 11.62 21.99
N ASN A 702 28.90 10.47 22.26
CA ASN A 702 29.08 9.24 21.48
C ASN A 702 27.87 8.90 20.60
N ASN A 703 26.92 9.83 20.43
CA ASN A 703 25.68 9.65 19.69
C ASN A 703 24.85 8.43 20.13
N LYS A 704 24.84 8.09 21.42
CA LYS A 704 24.11 6.93 21.95
C LYS A 704 22.89 7.32 22.76
N ILE A 705 21.82 6.53 22.64
CA ILE A 705 20.72 6.50 23.61
C ILE A 705 20.61 5.10 24.20
N THR A 706 20.29 5.00 25.49
CA THR A 706 19.92 3.72 26.10
C THR A 706 18.41 3.63 26.15
N ILE A 707 17.84 2.58 25.59
CA ILE A 707 16.40 2.33 25.49
C ILE A 707 16.01 1.08 26.29
N LYS A 708 14.77 1.03 26.79
CA LYS A 708 14.20 -0.14 27.45
C LYS A 708 12.80 -0.40 26.89
N SER A 709 12.53 -1.61 26.41
CA SER A 709 11.18 -2.01 25.98
C SER A 709 10.18 -1.89 27.13
N ASP A 710 8.94 -1.49 26.85
CA ASP A 710 7.86 -1.43 27.85
C ASP A 710 7.55 -2.79 28.50
N PHE A 711 7.82 -3.89 27.78
CA PHE A 711 7.57 -5.26 28.25
C PHE A 711 8.84 -6.01 28.64
N GLY A 712 10.02 -5.51 28.25
CA GLY A 712 11.31 -6.14 28.54
C GLY A 712 11.93 -5.71 29.87
N THR A 713 12.76 -6.57 30.46
CA THR A 713 13.57 -6.20 31.64
C THR A 713 14.88 -5.51 31.27
N THR A 714 15.39 -5.75 30.06
CA THR A 714 16.73 -5.38 29.61
C THR A 714 16.74 -4.02 28.91
N ALA A 715 17.79 -3.22 29.15
CA ALA A 715 18.04 -1.98 28.42
C ALA A 715 19.18 -2.19 27.42
N VAL A 716 19.07 -1.58 26.24
CA VAL A 716 20.07 -1.68 25.15
C VAL A 716 20.52 -0.28 24.78
N ALA A 717 21.83 -0.11 24.59
CA ALA A 717 22.39 1.11 24.02
C ALA A 717 22.35 1.02 22.49
N VAL A 718 21.79 2.04 21.85
CA VAL A 718 21.77 2.19 20.40
C VAL A 718 22.52 3.46 20.03
N GLU A 719 23.43 3.34 19.06
CA GLU A 719 24.14 4.45 18.45
C GLU A 719 23.29 4.99 17.30
N LEU A 720 23.01 6.28 17.33
CA LEU A 720 22.28 7.01 16.31
C LEU A 720 23.25 7.72 15.37
N LYS A 721 22.78 8.16 14.20
CA LYS A 721 23.58 8.99 13.31
C LYS A 721 24.03 10.27 14.03
N ALA A 722 25.22 10.74 13.69
CA ALA A 722 25.87 11.85 14.37
C ALA A 722 24.94 13.07 14.54
N GLY A 723 24.77 13.52 15.79
CA GLY A 723 23.94 14.67 16.14
C GLY A 723 22.44 14.40 16.24
N GLN A 724 21.96 13.16 16.06
CA GLN A 724 20.53 12.83 16.16
C GLN A 724 20.06 12.52 17.59
N THR A 725 20.95 12.32 18.56
CA THR A 725 20.54 12.09 19.97
C THR A 725 19.79 13.26 20.58
N ARG A 726 20.04 14.50 20.13
CA ARG A 726 19.39 15.72 20.62
C ARG A 726 17.89 15.78 20.34
N PHE A 727 17.38 14.87 19.52
CA PHE A 727 15.96 14.76 19.18
C PHE A 727 15.14 14.18 20.32
N PHE A 728 15.79 13.46 21.24
CA PHE A 728 15.12 12.66 22.25
C PHE A 728 15.38 13.20 23.66
N LYS A 729 14.48 12.85 24.58
CA LYS A 729 14.57 13.20 26.01
C LYS A 729 14.52 11.93 26.86
N VAL A 730 15.21 11.95 28.01
CA VAL A 730 15.09 10.86 28.99
C VAL A 730 13.64 10.72 29.45
N GLY A 731 13.14 9.49 29.50
CA GLY A 731 11.76 9.16 29.82
C GLY A 731 10.79 9.17 28.62
N GLN A 732 11.21 9.72 27.47
CA GLN A 732 10.38 9.74 26.27
C GLN A 732 10.10 8.31 25.78
N ARG A 733 8.86 8.09 25.34
CA ARG A 733 8.42 6.84 24.71
C ARG A 733 8.61 6.95 23.20
N LEU A 734 9.23 5.93 22.63
CA LEU A 734 9.65 5.88 21.23
C LEU A 734 9.18 4.55 20.64
N GLY A 735 8.86 4.53 19.37
CA GLY A 735 8.80 3.28 18.63
C GLY A 735 10.11 3.04 17.88
N ILE A 736 10.33 1.80 17.48
CA ILE A 736 11.46 1.43 16.64
C ILE A 736 10.94 0.50 15.55
N PHE A 737 11.23 0.82 14.30
CA PHE A 737 10.99 -0.09 13.19
C PHE A 737 12.16 -0.08 12.22
N GLU A 738 12.28 -1.17 11.48
CA GLU A 738 13.13 -1.22 10.31
C GLU A 738 12.37 -0.59 9.13
N ARG A 739 12.83 0.54 8.60
CA ARG A 739 12.18 1.22 7.46
C ARG A 739 13.06 1.19 6.24
N ARG A 740 12.43 1.12 5.07
CA ARG A 740 13.11 1.36 3.81
C ARG A 740 13.58 2.80 3.78
N VAL A 741 14.87 3.03 3.58
CA VAL A 741 15.39 4.39 3.45
C VAL A 741 15.91 4.57 2.04
N PHE A 742 15.04 5.16 1.23
CA PHE A 742 15.42 5.64 -0.08
C PHE A 742 15.92 7.07 0.10
N ASP A 743 17.22 7.28 0.28
CA ASP A 743 17.80 8.63 0.20
C ASP A 743 18.33 8.80 -1.23
N PRO A 744 17.45 8.92 -2.24
CA PRO A 744 17.75 8.26 -3.50
C PRO A 744 18.74 9.10 -4.29
N ILE A 745 18.77 10.42 -4.07
CA ILE A 745 19.78 11.32 -4.62
C ILE A 745 20.66 11.89 -3.51
N TYR A 746 20.10 12.62 -2.56
CA TYR A 746 20.88 13.13 -1.44
C TYR A 746 20.52 12.38 -0.17
N THR A 747 21.54 12.03 0.62
CA THR A 747 21.33 11.75 2.04
C THR A 747 20.96 13.07 2.71
N VAL A 748 19.67 13.20 3.07
CA VAL A 748 19.13 14.36 3.78
C VAL A 748 19.27 14.12 5.27
N LEU A 749 19.86 15.10 5.96
CA LEU A 749 19.98 15.13 7.40
C LEU A 749 19.06 16.22 7.93
N ARG A 750 17.93 15.83 8.51
CA ARG A 750 17.03 16.77 9.18
C ARG A 750 17.47 17.02 10.61
N THR A 751 17.47 18.29 10.97
CA THR A 751 17.63 18.78 12.33
C THR A 751 16.35 19.51 12.70
N PRO A 752 15.58 19.02 13.69
CA PRO A 752 14.39 19.70 14.17
C PRO A 752 14.68 21.16 14.49
N ALA A 753 13.76 22.03 14.11
CA ALA A 753 13.89 23.44 14.43
C ALA A 753 13.99 23.65 15.95
N ALA A 754 14.88 24.56 16.36
CA ALA A 754 15.06 24.89 17.78
C ALA A 754 13.83 25.60 18.39
N THR A 755 13.00 26.22 17.53
CA THR A 755 11.82 26.99 17.91
C THR A 755 10.60 26.45 17.18
N ALA A 756 9.49 26.27 17.88
CA ALA A 756 8.22 25.86 17.27
C ALA A 756 7.80 26.85 16.16
N GLY A 757 7.35 26.32 15.02
CA GLY A 757 6.92 27.11 13.86
C GLY A 757 8.03 27.50 12.88
N GLN A 758 9.29 27.15 13.17
CA GLN A 758 10.38 27.23 12.17
C GLN A 758 10.50 25.90 11.41
N PRO A 759 10.89 25.92 10.12
CA PRO A 759 11.14 24.70 9.37
C PRO A 759 12.40 23.99 9.89
N ASP A 760 12.44 22.66 9.73
CA ASP A 760 13.61 21.88 10.06
C ASP A 760 14.80 22.30 9.21
N LEU A 761 15.99 22.31 9.82
CA LEU A 761 17.22 22.52 9.07
C LEU A 761 17.58 21.23 8.32
N GLN A 762 17.58 21.31 7.00
CA GLN A 762 18.05 20.24 6.13
C GLN A 762 19.52 20.44 5.79
N THR A 763 20.33 19.39 5.98
CA THR A 763 21.71 19.34 5.48
C THR A 763 21.82 18.22 4.46
N LEU A 764 22.44 18.51 3.31
CA LEU A 764 22.70 17.52 2.28
C LEU A 764 24.13 16.98 2.44
N SER A 765 24.31 15.65 2.37
CA SER A 765 25.65 15.04 2.35
C SER A 765 26.30 15.18 0.96
N LEU A 766 26.74 16.40 0.65
CA LEU A 766 27.37 16.81 -0.61
C LEU A 766 28.69 17.56 -0.34
N SER A 767 29.73 17.28 -1.13
CA SER A 767 31.03 17.95 -0.99
C SER A 767 30.97 19.42 -1.44
N PRO A 768 31.89 20.29 -0.96
CA PRO A 768 32.17 21.54 -1.65
C PRO A 768 32.75 21.27 -3.06
N GLU A 769 32.98 22.35 -3.81
CA GLU A 769 33.70 22.26 -5.09
C GLU A 769 35.12 21.72 -4.87
N MET A 770 35.51 20.74 -5.67
CA MET A 770 36.83 20.11 -5.62
C MET A 770 37.52 20.18 -6.98
N LYS A 771 38.86 20.15 -6.97
CA LYS A 771 39.69 19.97 -8.15
C LYS A 771 40.39 18.62 -8.12
N VAL A 772 40.42 17.96 -9.28
CA VAL A 772 41.22 16.75 -9.47
C VAL A 772 42.70 17.14 -9.47
N LYS A 773 43.44 16.69 -8.46
CA LYS A 773 44.89 16.92 -8.33
C LYS A 773 45.70 15.89 -9.12
N SER A 774 45.32 14.62 -9.02
CA SER A 774 45.94 13.53 -9.77
C SER A 774 44.96 12.39 -10.02
N VAL A 775 45.21 11.63 -11.08
CA VAL A 775 44.42 10.45 -11.47
C VAL A 775 45.39 9.30 -11.73
N THR A 776 45.09 8.14 -11.16
CA THR A 776 45.77 6.88 -11.47
C THR A 776 44.79 5.90 -12.11
N ALA A 777 45.26 4.69 -12.40
CA ALA A 777 44.39 3.63 -12.89
C ALA A 777 43.24 3.32 -11.92
N THR A 778 43.39 3.50 -10.61
CA THR A 778 42.40 3.09 -9.59
C THR A 778 41.96 4.19 -8.65
N THR A 779 42.67 5.32 -8.60
CA THR A 779 42.42 6.38 -7.62
C THR A 779 42.32 7.76 -8.26
N VAL A 780 41.56 8.63 -7.61
CA VAL A 780 41.52 10.07 -7.88
C VAL A 780 41.86 10.81 -6.59
N THR A 781 42.82 11.72 -6.67
CA THR A 781 43.17 12.62 -5.58
C THR A 781 42.52 13.97 -5.81
N LEU A 782 41.81 14.48 -4.81
CA LEU A 782 41.07 15.73 -4.85
C LEU A 782 41.68 16.76 -3.90
N GLN A 783 41.56 18.03 -4.28
CA GLN A 783 41.87 19.18 -3.45
C GLN A 783 40.63 20.08 -3.33
N THR A 784 40.34 20.57 -2.13
CA THR A 784 39.23 21.51 -1.89
C THR A 784 39.47 22.85 -2.59
N VAL A 785 38.43 23.40 -3.21
CA VAL A 785 38.45 24.79 -3.71
C VAL A 785 37.95 25.71 -2.59
N GLY A 786 38.81 26.61 -2.11
CA GLY A 786 38.47 27.55 -1.04
C GLY A 786 38.60 26.97 0.37
N THR A 787 37.89 27.59 1.32
CA THR A 787 37.98 27.29 2.77
C THR A 787 36.80 26.50 3.32
N THR A 788 35.82 26.13 2.48
CA THR A 788 34.64 25.38 2.92
C THR A 788 35.06 23.98 3.39
N PRO A 789 34.85 23.63 4.66
CA PRO A 789 35.25 22.33 5.18
C PRO A 789 34.34 21.22 4.62
N LEU A 790 34.91 20.03 4.47
CA LEU A 790 34.14 18.82 4.19
C LEU A 790 33.31 18.43 5.42
N THR A 791 32.07 18.02 5.22
CA THR A 791 31.24 17.50 6.31
C THR A 791 31.77 16.16 6.81
N ALA A 792 31.71 15.92 8.12
CA ALA A 792 32.23 14.69 8.73
C ALA A 792 31.59 13.41 8.13
N ASP A 793 30.31 13.46 7.75
CA ASP A 793 29.60 12.33 7.13
C ASP A 793 30.22 11.89 5.79
N LEU A 794 30.88 12.79 5.05
CA LEU A 794 31.50 12.46 3.75
C LEU A 794 32.90 11.86 3.85
N THR A 795 33.42 11.72 5.08
CA THR A 795 34.76 11.19 5.34
C THR A 795 34.79 9.69 5.51
N THR A 796 33.62 9.05 5.60
CA THR A 796 33.46 7.62 5.82
C THR A 796 32.36 7.06 4.93
N ILE A 797 32.48 5.77 4.58
CA ILE A 797 31.44 5.01 3.87
C ILE A 797 30.96 3.95 4.84
N GLN A 798 29.71 4.04 5.29
CA GLN A 798 29.13 3.01 6.15
C GLN A 798 28.74 1.78 5.32
N PRO A 799 28.57 0.61 5.97
CA PRO A 799 27.86 -0.50 5.34
C PRO A 799 26.52 0.04 4.81
N ASN A 800 26.22 -0.16 3.52
CA ASN A 800 25.00 0.29 2.80
C ASN A 800 25.09 1.65 2.09
N GLU A 801 26.23 2.32 2.18
CA GLU A 801 26.45 3.59 1.52
C GLU A 801 27.41 3.44 0.35
N GLU A 802 27.25 4.29 -0.65
CA GLU A 802 28.22 4.50 -1.71
C GLU A 802 28.52 5.99 -1.83
N LEU A 803 29.72 6.31 -2.31
CA LEU A 803 30.07 7.66 -2.73
C LEU A 803 30.03 7.72 -4.26
N LEU A 804 29.42 8.77 -4.79
CA LEU A 804 29.42 9.08 -6.21
C LEU A 804 30.33 10.28 -6.44
N LEU A 805 31.45 10.10 -7.14
CA LEU A 805 32.30 11.18 -7.64
C LEU A 805 31.84 11.56 -9.04
N TYR A 806 31.60 12.84 -9.32
CA TYR A 806 31.06 13.28 -10.60
C TYR A 806 31.58 14.64 -11.06
N ALA A 807 31.68 14.79 -12.38
CA ALA A 807 31.91 16.06 -13.04
C ALA A 807 30.58 16.64 -13.53
N VAL A 808 30.37 17.91 -13.23
CA VAL A 808 29.14 18.64 -13.57
C VAL A 808 29.21 19.28 -14.95
N VAL A 809 28.05 19.63 -15.50
CA VAL A 809 27.90 20.49 -16.67
C VAL A 809 27.92 21.95 -16.22
N GLU A 810 28.72 22.79 -16.85
CA GLU A 810 28.74 24.22 -16.53
C GLU A 810 27.41 24.90 -16.88
N ALA A 811 26.98 25.86 -16.05
CA ALA A 811 25.83 26.68 -16.40
C ALA A 811 26.15 27.51 -17.67
N PRO A 812 25.19 27.67 -18.60
CA PRO A 812 25.31 28.59 -19.72
C PRO A 812 25.74 29.97 -19.23
N GLN A 813 26.65 30.64 -19.96
CA GLN A 813 27.27 31.89 -19.48
C GLN A 813 26.25 32.97 -19.12
N LYS A 814 25.15 33.07 -19.88
CA LYS A 814 24.03 34.00 -19.63
C LYS A 814 23.22 33.72 -18.35
N HIS A 815 23.33 32.51 -17.78
CA HIS A 815 22.58 32.09 -16.59
C HIS A 815 23.45 31.89 -15.35
N ARG A 816 24.78 31.94 -15.51
CA ARG A 816 25.71 31.69 -14.41
C ARG A 816 25.57 32.76 -13.33
N SER A 817 25.43 32.32 -12.08
CA SER A 817 25.43 33.19 -10.91
C SER A 817 26.08 32.51 -9.72
N ALA A 818 26.32 33.24 -8.63
CA ALA A 818 26.85 32.65 -7.39
C ALA A 818 25.94 31.54 -6.83
N GLN A 819 24.62 31.63 -7.05
CA GLN A 819 23.63 30.64 -6.60
C GLN A 819 23.33 29.56 -7.66
N TYR A 820 23.83 29.73 -8.88
CA TYR A 820 23.68 28.80 -10.01
C TYR A 820 24.98 28.74 -10.85
N PRO A 821 26.10 28.26 -10.27
CA PRO A 821 27.37 28.19 -10.98
C PRO A 821 27.43 27.06 -12.03
N PHE A 822 26.62 26.00 -11.82
CA PHE A 822 26.55 24.81 -12.68
C PHE A 822 25.12 24.56 -13.15
N ALA A 823 24.96 23.85 -14.25
CA ALA A 823 23.64 23.50 -14.75
C ALA A 823 23.01 22.43 -13.86
N GLU A 824 21.74 22.60 -13.53
CA GLU A 824 20.94 21.72 -12.68
C GLU A 824 19.77 21.13 -13.49
N LEU A 825 19.00 20.17 -12.98
CA LEU A 825 17.78 19.70 -13.66
C LEU A 825 16.71 20.79 -13.72
N THR A 826 16.55 21.57 -12.65
CA THR A 826 15.72 22.77 -12.70
C THR A 826 16.52 23.90 -13.32
N ALA A 827 16.08 24.37 -14.49
CA ALA A 827 16.78 25.41 -15.20
C ALA A 827 16.67 26.77 -14.50
N LYS A 828 17.72 27.58 -14.59
CA LYS A 828 17.76 28.92 -13.99
C LYS A 828 16.57 29.82 -14.37
N PRO A 829 16.09 29.87 -15.65
CA PRO A 829 14.90 30.64 -15.98
C PRO A 829 13.65 30.23 -15.19
N VAL A 830 13.48 28.95 -14.89
CA VAL A 830 12.37 28.44 -14.08
C VAL A 830 12.52 28.89 -12.62
N LEU A 831 13.74 28.79 -12.07
CA LEU A 831 14.03 29.26 -10.70
C LEU A 831 13.77 30.76 -10.55
N ASP A 832 14.18 31.56 -11.55
CA ASP A 832 13.97 33.01 -11.55
C ASP A 832 12.48 33.36 -11.67
N TYR A 833 11.74 32.62 -12.50
CA TYR A 833 10.29 32.80 -12.61
C TYR A 833 9.60 32.50 -11.28
N LEU A 834 9.90 31.35 -10.65
CA LEU A 834 9.32 30.96 -9.35
C LEU A 834 9.74 31.90 -8.22
N LYS A 835 10.94 32.51 -8.29
CA LYS A 835 11.35 33.54 -7.34
C LYS A 835 10.49 34.80 -7.47
N ALA A 836 10.16 35.20 -8.69
CA ALA A 836 9.29 36.34 -8.96
C ALA A 836 7.80 36.01 -8.72
N ASN A 837 7.44 34.73 -8.79
CA ASN A 837 6.09 34.19 -8.74
C ASN A 837 6.07 33.00 -7.75
N PRO A 838 6.05 33.25 -6.43
CA PRO A 838 6.30 32.22 -5.40
C PRO A 838 5.08 31.32 -5.16
N PHE A 839 4.56 30.73 -6.23
CA PHE A 839 3.44 29.79 -6.28
C PHE A 839 3.74 28.67 -7.30
N PRO A 840 3.13 27.49 -7.16
CA PRO A 840 3.38 26.38 -8.10
C PRO A 840 2.88 26.71 -9.52
N LEU A 841 3.48 26.06 -10.52
CA LEU A 841 3.26 26.34 -11.95
C LEU A 841 1.89 25.91 -12.47
N ASN A 842 1.14 25.14 -11.69
CA ASN A 842 -0.27 24.78 -11.91
C ASN A 842 -1.24 25.55 -11.00
N ALA A 843 -0.79 26.62 -10.32
CA ALA A 843 -1.69 27.50 -9.58
C ALA A 843 -2.69 28.19 -10.52
N ASN A 844 -3.85 28.58 -9.98
CA ASN A 844 -4.84 29.36 -10.72
C ASN A 844 -4.35 30.81 -10.99
N PRO A 845 -5.07 31.62 -11.78
CA PRO A 845 -4.71 33.03 -12.03
C PRO A 845 -4.66 33.92 -10.78
N ALA A 846 -5.25 33.48 -9.66
CA ALA A 846 -5.16 34.13 -8.35
C ALA A 846 -3.98 33.60 -7.51
N HIS A 847 -3.10 32.80 -8.11
CA HIS A 847 -1.90 32.21 -7.51
C HIS A 847 -2.19 31.24 -6.35
N GLN A 848 -3.34 30.58 -6.38
CA GLN A 848 -3.75 29.58 -5.40
C GLN A 848 -3.50 28.17 -5.92
N GLU A 849 -3.06 27.29 -5.02
CA GLU A 849 -3.07 25.84 -5.25
C GLU A 849 -4.50 25.35 -5.51
N ILE A 850 -4.66 24.45 -6.48
CA ILE A 850 -5.96 23.95 -6.93
C ILE A 850 -6.06 22.44 -6.78
N ILE A 851 -7.30 21.95 -6.72
CA ILE A 851 -7.64 20.55 -6.91
C ILE A 851 -7.44 20.21 -8.39
N ASP A 852 -6.28 19.62 -8.72
CA ASP A 852 -5.98 19.10 -10.05
C ASP A 852 -6.32 17.62 -10.12
N THR A 853 -7.35 17.28 -10.90
CA THR A 853 -7.79 15.89 -11.14
C THR A 853 -7.53 15.45 -12.58
N SER A 854 -6.89 16.31 -13.36
CA SER A 854 -6.58 15.97 -14.75
C SER A 854 -5.55 14.84 -14.80
N ILE A 855 -5.57 14.06 -15.89
CA ILE A 855 -4.54 13.05 -16.19
C ILE A 855 -3.17 13.72 -16.42
N VAL A 856 -3.16 15.01 -16.78
CA VAL A 856 -1.93 15.76 -16.99
C VAL A 856 -2.13 17.17 -16.50
N SER A 857 -1.36 17.55 -15.48
CA SER A 857 -1.60 18.77 -14.73
C SER A 857 -1.84 19.99 -15.62
N ASN A 858 -2.86 20.77 -15.27
CA ASN A 858 -3.30 21.92 -16.03
C ASN A 858 -2.38 23.13 -15.80
N SER A 859 -1.14 23.04 -16.28
CA SER A 859 -0.16 24.11 -16.15
C SER A 859 -0.15 25.02 -17.38
N SER A 860 -0.29 26.33 -17.16
CA SER A 860 -0.06 27.36 -18.18
C SER A 860 1.34 27.94 -18.06
N LEU A 861 2.36 27.16 -18.44
CA LEU A 861 3.73 27.64 -18.40
C LEU A 861 3.90 28.87 -19.31
N PRO A 862 4.53 29.96 -18.81
CA PRO A 862 4.89 31.10 -19.63
C PRO A 862 5.70 30.67 -20.85
N GLN A 863 5.43 31.28 -22.01
CA GLN A 863 6.13 30.94 -23.25
C GLN A 863 7.66 31.14 -23.14
N SER A 864 8.11 32.05 -22.28
CA SER A 864 9.53 32.28 -21.98
C SER A 864 10.22 31.11 -21.27
N LEU A 865 9.46 30.23 -20.62
CA LEU A 865 9.97 29.01 -20.00
C LEU A 865 9.93 27.81 -20.95
N VAL A 866 9.34 27.94 -22.14
CA VAL A 866 9.22 26.82 -23.09
C VAL A 866 10.33 26.94 -24.14
N PRO A 867 11.27 25.98 -24.22
CA PRO A 867 12.31 26.00 -25.25
C PRO A 867 11.70 26.08 -26.65
N CYS A 868 12.38 26.81 -27.55
CA CYS A 868 11.90 27.00 -28.92
C CYS A 868 11.58 25.64 -29.59
N CYS A 869 10.37 25.55 -30.15
CA CYS A 869 9.83 24.34 -30.81
C CYS A 869 9.61 23.12 -29.91
N SER A 870 9.62 23.25 -28.58
CA SER A 870 9.29 22.14 -27.68
C SER A 870 7.80 21.81 -27.72
N ARG A 871 7.48 20.53 -27.97
CA ARG A 871 6.13 19.98 -27.80
C ARG A 871 5.92 19.34 -26.43
N ARG A 872 6.97 19.31 -25.61
CA ARG A 872 7.05 18.60 -24.33
C ARG A 872 7.04 19.56 -23.14
N LYS A 873 6.33 20.69 -23.25
CA LYS A 873 6.30 21.74 -22.21
C LYS A 873 5.88 21.21 -20.83
N LYS A 874 5.00 20.20 -20.78
CA LYS A 874 4.53 19.57 -19.53
C LYS A 874 5.57 18.67 -18.84
N GLU A 875 6.69 18.36 -19.52
CA GLU A 875 7.84 17.62 -18.96
C GLU A 875 8.94 18.55 -18.42
N ILE A 876 8.76 19.88 -18.49
CA ILE A 876 9.71 20.85 -17.94
C ILE A 876 9.76 20.70 -16.42
N VAL A 877 10.97 20.59 -15.87
CA VAL A 877 11.19 20.47 -14.42
C VAL A 877 10.93 21.83 -13.76
N GLY A 878 10.00 21.85 -12.81
CA GLY A 878 9.54 23.05 -12.11
C GLY A 878 9.04 22.71 -10.71
N LEU A 879 7.95 23.35 -10.28
CA LEU A 879 7.26 23.06 -9.02
C LEU A 879 5.76 23.01 -9.28
N PHE A 880 5.13 21.86 -9.09
CA PHE A 880 3.71 21.62 -9.36
C PHE A 880 3.04 21.09 -8.10
N SER A 881 1.85 21.59 -7.77
CA SER A 881 1.05 21.19 -6.61
C SER A 881 0.45 19.82 -6.81
N GLY A 882 0.57 18.96 -5.80
CA GLY A 882 0.02 17.61 -5.78
C GLY A 882 1.05 16.54 -5.39
N GLY A 883 0.56 15.39 -4.97
CA GLY A 883 1.36 14.20 -4.65
C GLY A 883 0.95 13.52 -3.35
N MET A 884 1.34 12.27 -3.18
CA MET A 884 0.94 11.41 -2.05
C MET A 884 -0.56 11.50 -1.74
N THR A 885 -1.40 11.44 -2.77
CA THR A 885 -2.87 11.54 -2.66
C THR A 885 -3.40 12.91 -2.19
N ARG A 886 -2.53 13.92 -2.05
CA ARG A 886 -2.92 15.29 -1.68
C ARG A 886 -2.88 16.22 -2.90
N HIS A 887 -3.74 17.22 -2.92
CA HIS A 887 -3.75 18.26 -3.96
C HIS A 887 -2.88 19.48 -3.61
N GLY A 888 -2.65 19.73 -2.32
CA GLY A 888 -1.92 20.89 -1.83
C GLY A 888 -0.92 20.55 -0.72
N GLY A 889 0.01 21.48 -0.45
CA GLY A 889 1.01 21.36 0.62
C GLY A 889 2.16 20.39 0.33
N ILE A 890 2.13 19.72 -0.81
CA ILE A 890 3.18 18.85 -1.33
C ILE A 890 3.33 19.12 -2.83
N TYR A 891 4.56 19.00 -3.31
CA TYR A 891 4.91 19.34 -4.68
C TYR A 891 5.64 18.21 -5.39
N HIS A 892 5.47 18.18 -6.71
CA HIS A 892 6.11 17.25 -7.64
C HIS A 892 6.75 17.99 -8.86
N PRO A 893 7.67 17.36 -9.60
CA PRO A 893 8.62 18.07 -10.49
C PRO A 893 8.13 18.45 -11.86
N ALA A 894 7.07 17.82 -12.36
CA ALA A 894 6.60 18.02 -13.73
C ALA A 894 5.09 17.83 -13.83
N ALA A 895 4.43 18.61 -14.69
CA ALA A 895 3.00 18.45 -14.96
C ALA A 895 2.64 17.11 -15.62
N LYS A 896 3.62 16.41 -16.21
CA LYS A 896 3.45 15.13 -16.88
C LYS A 896 4.54 14.15 -16.42
N CYS A 897 4.12 13.06 -15.79
CA CYS A 897 4.98 11.98 -15.32
C CYS A 897 4.17 10.68 -15.22
N LEU A 898 4.79 9.52 -15.47
CA LEU A 898 4.18 8.23 -15.18
C LEU A 898 3.79 8.08 -13.68
N MET A 899 4.45 8.81 -12.77
CA MET A 899 4.11 8.83 -11.34
C MET A 899 2.88 9.68 -11.02
N PHE A 900 2.45 10.52 -11.96
CA PHE A 900 1.23 11.31 -11.82
C PHE A 900 0.02 10.51 -12.31
N THR A 901 0.19 9.75 -13.41
CA THR A 901 -0.80 8.75 -13.82
C THR A 901 -0.17 7.78 -14.80
N THR A 902 -0.86 6.67 -15.06
CA THR A 902 -0.30 5.54 -15.80
C THR A 902 -0.41 5.71 -17.33
N THR A 903 -1.42 6.43 -17.85
CA THR A 903 -1.61 6.60 -19.31
C THR A 903 -2.30 7.92 -19.68
N GLU A 904 -2.10 8.38 -20.92
CA GLU A 904 -2.91 9.45 -21.52
C GLU A 904 -4.14 8.89 -22.25
N GLU A 905 -5.31 9.48 -21.98
CA GLU A 905 -6.52 9.29 -22.78
C GLU A 905 -6.64 10.40 -23.83
N ASP A 906 -5.93 10.25 -24.96
CA ASP A 906 -6.20 11.05 -26.16
C ASP A 906 -7.12 10.22 -27.09
N ASP A 907 -8.42 10.20 -26.74
CA ASP A 907 -9.48 9.41 -27.41
C ASP A 907 -9.31 7.89 -27.19
N LYS A 908 -10.42 7.13 -27.06
CA LYS A 908 -10.40 5.67 -26.70
C LYS A 908 -9.56 4.78 -27.65
N LYS A 909 -9.04 5.35 -28.74
CA LYS A 909 -8.29 4.67 -29.80
C LYS A 909 -6.75 4.85 -29.69
N ASN A 910 -6.22 5.80 -28.92
CA ASN A 910 -4.78 6.10 -28.87
C ASN A 910 -4.23 6.19 -27.44
N GLN A 911 -4.42 5.14 -26.63
CA GLN A 911 -3.71 5.02 -25.35
C GLN A 911 -2.20 4.87 -25.61
N HIS A 912 -1.40 5.74 -25.01
CA HIS A 912 0.05 5.71 -25.07
C HIS A 912 0.65 5.81 -23.65
N TYR A 913 1.88 5.29 -23.50
CA TYR A 913 2.60 5.40 -22.24
C TYR A 913 2.88 6.86 -21.90
N LEU A 914 2.65 7.18 -20.63
CA LEU A 914 3.28 8.32 -20.01
C LEU A 914 4.74 8.00 -19.71
N GLU A 915 5.60 8.95 -20.05
CA GLU A 915 7.01 8.84 -19.75
C GLU A 915 7.29 9.32 -18.33
N LEU A 916 8.34 8.79 -17.70
CA LEU A 916 8.84 9.33 -16.44
C LEU A 916 9.44 10.72 -16.66
N CYS A 917 9.17 11.66 -15.74
CA CYS A 917 9.77 12.99 -15.79
C CYS A 917 11.30 12.91 -15.60
N ALA A 918 12.02 14.00 -15.90
CA ALA A 918 13.47 14.01 -15.82
C ALA A 918 14.02 13.70 -14.41
N VAL A 919 13.32 14.10 -13.35
CA VAL A 919 13.70 13.81 -11.95
C VAL A 919 13.57 12.33 -11.63
N CYS A 920 12.45 11.71 -12.01
CA CYS A 920 12.22 10.27 -11.85
C CYS A 920 13.26 9.45 -12.64
N ARG A 921 13.56 9.85 -13.88
CA ARG A 921 14.58 9.20 -14.70
C ARG A 921 15.98 9.35 -14.10
N TYR A 922 16.35 10.54 -13.65
CA TYR A 922 17.63 10.78 -12.96
C TYR A 922 17.76 9.91 -11.71
N THR A 923 16.66 9.73 -10.97
CA THR A 923 16.60 8.87 -9.78
C THR A 923 16.86 7.41 -10.11
N LEU A 924 16.21 6.87 -11.13
CA LEU A 924 16.46 5.49 -11.55
C LEU A 924 17.88 5.29 -12.06
N ILE A 925 18.42 6.24 -12.85
CA ILE A 925 19.84 6.21 -13.24
C ILE A 925 20.73 6.22 -12.00
N ASN A 926 20.46 7.09 -11.04
CA ASN A 926 21.20 7.08 -9.78
C ASN A 926 21.12 5.70 -9.14
N MET A 927 19.94 5.21 -8.79
CA MET A 927 19.81 4.00 -7.97
C MET A 927 20.35 2.74 -8.64
N ILE A 928 20.24 2.63 -9.97
CA ILE A 928 20.53 1.40 -10.71
C ILE A 928 21.93 1.41 -11.31
N ASP A 929 22.27 2.45 -12.09
CA ASP A 929 23.57 2.54 -12.76
C ASP A 929 23.93 4.00 -13.06
N PRO A 930 24.60 4.69 -12.12
CA PRO A 930 24.90 6.11 -12.27
C PRO A 930 25.86 6.38 -13.43
N THR A 931 26.59 5.38 -13.93
CA THR A 931 27.49 5.57 -15.08
C THR A 931 26.76 5.99 -16.36
N ARG A 932 25.42 5.88 -16.37
CA ARG A 932 24.55 6.31 -17.47
C ARG A 932 24.14 7.78 -17.43
N PHE A 933 24.59 8.56 -16.44
CA PHE A 933 24.22 9.98 -16.35
C PHE A 933 24.55 10.81 -17.61
N ALA A 934 25.66 10.51 -18.29
CA ALA A 934 26.02 11.20 -19.53
C ALA A 934 24.95 11.00 -20.62
N LYS A 935 24.53 9.74 -20.83
CA LYS A 935 23.49 9.38 -21.80
C LYS A 935 22.13 9.97 -21.40
N PHE A 936 21.84 10.00 -20.10
CA PHE A 936 20.64 10.67 -19.59
C PHE A 936 20.67 12.16 -19.91
N ASP A 937 21.78 12.87 -19.69
CA ASP A 937 21.91 14.30 -19.95
C ASP A 937 21.73 14.62 -21.44
N GLU A 938 22.34 13.81 -22.31
CA GLU A 938 22.15 13.89 -23.77
C GLU A 938 20.68 13.73 -24.16
N ASP A 939 20.00 12.71 -23.64
CA ASP A 939 18.57 12.49 -23.90
C ASP A 939 17.70 13.63 -23.34
N TYR A 940 17.99 14.10 -22.12
CA TYR A 940 17.31 15.23 -21.48
C TYR A 940 17.37 16.49 -22.34
N MET A 941 18.55 16.82 -22.87
CA MET A 941 18.73 17.97 -23.77
C MET A 941 18.07 17.76 -25.14
N SER A 942 18.15 16.55 -25.70
CA SER A 942 17.56 16.23 -27.01
C SER A 942 16.04 16.41 -27.05
N ARG A 943 15.37 16.26 -25.90
CA ARG A 943 13.92 16.42 -25.75
C ARG A 943 13.46 17.87 -25.78
N LYS A 944 14.38 18.84 -25.70
CA LYS A 944 14.09 20.28 -25.66
C LYS A 944 13.13 20.63 -24.52
N ILE A 945 13.38 20.09 -23.33
CA ILE A 945 12.61 20.36 -22.10
C ILE A 945 13.41 21.15 -21.06
N TYR A 946 14.66 21.51 -21.37
CA TYR A 946 15.51 22.37 -20.55
C TYR A 946 15.46 23.81 -21.08
N PRO A 947 14.89 24.77 -20.32
CA PRO A 947 14.90 26.18 -20.68
C PRO A 947 16.32 26.76 -20.64
N ASP A 948 16.77 27.24 -21.80
CA ASP A 948 18.00 28.00 -21.96
C ASP A 948 17.68 29.35 -22.57
#